data_AF-A0A937MPZ9-F1
#
_entry.id   AF-A0A937MPZ9-F1
#
_cell.length_a   1.000
_cell.length_b   1.000
_cell.length_c   1.000
_cell.angle_alpha   90.00
_cell.angle_beta   90.00
_cell.angle_gamma   90.00
#
_symmetry.space_group_name_H-M   'P 1'
#
loop_
_entity.id
_entity.type
_entity.pdbx_description
1 polymer ?
#
loop_
_entity_poly.entity_id
_entity_poly.type
_entity_poly.pdbx_seq_one_letter_code
_entity_poly.pdbx_strand_id
1 'polypeptide(L)'
;TKYALINEGGEIIHKSYVPTQGKPIEVTQGLLRHLRDRMGGKIEILGTATTGSGRNVVGDFLNVDLIIDEITSHARGAVEIDRDVDTIFEIGGQDSKYVYISNTYPLDFDMNKVCAAGTGSFLHELANKYGINIVGEFQEIALSSKTPVKLAERCTVFMESDLVSYHQKGVDRNDLIAGLCYAIVYNYLNRVVEKRKIGQRVMFLGGPSLNKGVVAAFEDVLGRPVLVPKHREVLGAYGAAISVHEKMRLENKTGTTFRGLDSCINDRMDFKEKICSADINCHNQCKLKIYDFDGRRSVWGGECGRYELTRGKGRKKEDFFAARQEIWQTYMAGVYEELKGEPLMEVEGRPTVGMQRALYGLQNAVLWAHFFDSLGFRLVLTPPTNTHISKIGIETMLSETCYPVKVSHGHVKELMGKTRYLFIPTMIDMPTPEDSEKGSLCPMVSANSHMVRIALGLDSSSILKPVIHLKYDADTLTLEIADQLTAKLGVGRGKIRKAIYYALERQEQFNRALHKKGKEILEYHNPDDPLVVVTGRPYNLYDERLNLRLGRNLAKIGVAALPMDFIDVSSVDLYDFPSMYWGLGAQILRTAKFVEGHESYFGLHLTNFGCGADSFLEHFYRHIMGDKAYLILELDEHSAVAGAMTRLEAYKNVIENSMQKQQRGMVSDLKVAN
;
A
#
# COMPACT_ATOMS: atom_id res chain seq x y z
N THR A 1 -12.97 -18.11 6.94
CA THR A 1 -14.28 -17.44 6.95
C THR A 1 -14.95 -17.60 8.29
N LYS A 2 -15.64 -16.57 8.77
CA LYS A 2 -16.31 -16.54 10.08
C LYS A 2 -17.66 -15.84 10.00
N TYR A 3 -18.60 -16.19 10.88
CA TYR A 3 -19.84 -15.45 11.11
C TYR A 3 -20.17 -15.33 12.60
N ALA A 4 -20.91 -14.29 12.93
CA ALA A 4 -21.57 -14.10 14.22
C ALA A 4 -23.04 -13.74 13.96
N LEU A 5 -23.95 -14.40 14.68
CA LEU A 5 -25.37 -14.08 14.72
C LEU A 5 -25.67 -13.44 16.08
N ILE A 6 -26.30 -12.27 16.05
CA ILE A 6 -26.68 -11.51 17.24
C ILE A 6 -28.19 -11.41 17.38
N ASN A 7 -28.68 -11.26 18.61
CA ASN A 7 -30.07 -10.88 18.89
C ASN A 7 -30.25 -9.35 18.93
N GLU A 8 -31.46 -8.88 19.21
CA GLU A 8 -31.76 -7.44 19.27
C GLU A 8 -31.04 -6.67 20.39
N GLY A 9 -30.63 -7.39 21.43
CA GLY A 9 -29.83 -6.88 22.54
C GLY A 9 -28.33 -6.82 22.24
N GLY A 10 -27.89 -7.24 21.05
CA GLY A 10 -26.48 -7.24 20.66
C GLY A 10 -25.68 -8.43 21.19
N GLU A 11 -26.33 -9.48 21.71
CA GLU A 11 -25.67 -10.66 22.24
C GLU A 11 -25.42 -11.70 21.15
N ILE A 12 -24.24 -12.32 21.14
CA ILE A 12 -23.91 -13.40 20.19
C ILE A 12 -24.64 -14.68 20.59
N ILE A 13 -25.66 -15.05 19.83
CA ILE A 13 -26.44 -16.28 20.04
C ILE A 13 -25.88 -17.48 19.28
N HIS A 14 -25.16 -17.24 18.18
CA HIS A 14 -24.48 -18.31 17.43
C HIS A 14 -23.27 -17.76 16.66
N LYS A 15 -22.23 -18.58 16.49
CA LYS A 15 -21.03 -18.23 15.71
C LYS A 15 -20.38 -19.46 15.09
N SER A 16 -19.53 -19.25 14.09
CA SER A 16 -18.62 -20.28 13.59
C SER A 16 -17.42 -19.65 12.90
N TYR A 17 -16.29 -20.34 12.92
CA TYR A 17 -15.05 -19.95 12.28
C TYR A 17 -14.39 -21.17 11.65
N VAL A 18 -14.12 -21.11 10.34
CA VAL A 18 -13.52 -22.20 9.56
C VAL A 18 -12.47 -21.64 8.58
N PRO A 19 -11.46 -22.43 8.17
CA PRO A 19 -10.50 -22.02 7.14
C PRO A 19 -11.17 -21.74 5.77
N THR A 20 -10.76 -20.68 5.08
CA THR A 20 -11.36 -20.29 3.78
C THR A 20 -10.86 -21.16 2.61
N GLN A 21 -9.62 -21.65 2.67
CA GLN A 21 -8.97 -22.47 1.62
C GLN A 21 -9.12 -21.93 0.18
N GLY A 22 -9.15 -20.60 0.01
CA GLY A 22 -9.32 -19.96 -1.30
C GLY A 22 -10.71 -20.11 -1.94
N LYS A 23 -11.69 -20.64 -1.21
CA LYS A 23 -13.07 -20.92 -1.67
C LYS A 23 -14.10 -20.12 -0.88
N PRO A 24 -14.12 -18.78 -0.97
CA PRO A 24 -14.89 -17.93 -0.07
C PRO A 24 -16.40 -18.17 -0.14
N ILE A 25 -16.95 -18.44 -1.32
CA ILE A 25 -18.39 -18.66 -1.51
C ILE A 25 -18.80 -20.05 -1.02
N GLU A 26 -18.11 -21.11 -1.42
CA GLU A 26 -18.45 -22.48 -1.01
C GLU A 26 -18.36 -22.66 0.51
N VAL A 27 -17.34 -22.05 1.13
CA VAL A 27 -17.20 -22.04 2.58
C VAL A 27 -18.33 -21.22 3.23
N THR A 28 -18.73 -20.09 2.64
CA THR A 28 -19.88 -19.32 3.12
C THR A 28 -21.17 -20.13 3.04
N GLN A 29 -21.43 -20.83 1.94
CA GLN A 29 -22.59 -21.73 1.81
C GLN A 29 -22.58 -22.84 2.87
N GLY A 30 -21.40 -23.42 3.15
CA GLY A 30 -21.23 -24.40 4.24
C GLY A 30 -21.59 -23.82 5.60
N LEU A 31 -21.16 -22.59 5.89
CA LEU A 31 -21.50 -21.89 7.12
C LEU A 31 -23.00 -21.55 7.22
N LEU A 32 -23.63 -21.15 6.11
CA LEU A 32 -25.08 -20.91 6.08
C LEU A 32 -25.88 -22.20 6.29
N ARG A 33 -25.46 -23.33 5.71
CA ARG A 33 -26.05 -24.65 6.00
C ARG A 33 -25.96 -24.98 7.47
N HIS A 34 -24.77 -24.83 8.06
CA HIS A 34 -24.59 -25.03 9.49
C HIS A 34 -25.50 -24.13 10.33
N LEU A 35 -25.67 -22.86 9.95
CA LEU A 35 -26.58 -21.95 10.64
C LEU A 35 -28.05 -22.40 10.51
N ARG A 36 -28.51 -22.73 9.31
CA ARG A 36 -29.87 -23.21 9.06
C ARG A 36 -30.15 -24.50 9.82
N ASP A 37 -29.23 -25.46 9.82
CA ASP A 37 -29.46 -26.76 10.45
C ASP A 37 -29.52 -26.64 11.99
N ARG A 38 -28.82 -25.66 12.58
CA ARG A 38 -28.79 -25.42 14.03
C ARG A 38 -29.89 -24.49 14.53
N MET A 39 -30.21 -23.45 13.75
CA MET A 39 -31.07 -22.33 14.17
C MET A 39 -32.26 -22.07 13.24
N GLY A 40 -32.35 -22.75 12.10
CA GLY A 40 -33.39 -22.56 11.10
C GLY A 40 -34.80 -22.73 11.67
N GLY A 41 -35.73 -21.90 11.21
CA GLY A 41 -37.11 -21.85 11.70
C GLY A 41 -37.29 -21.22 13.09
N LYS A 42 -36.20 -20.93 13.83
CA LYS A 42 -36.23 -20.26 15.14
C LYS A 42 -35.79 -18.80 15.09
N ILE A 43 -35.30 -18.35 13.94
CA ILE A 43 -34.71 -17.03 13.76
C ILE A 43 -35.28 -16.36 12.51
N GLU A 44 -35.41 -15.04 12.59
CA GLU A 44 -35.64 -14.15 11.45
C GLU A 44 -34.41 -13.26 11.29
N ILE A 45 -33.89 -13.15 10.06
CA ILE A 45 -32.71 -12.33 9.78
C ILE A 45 -33.18 -10.92 9.39
N LEU A 46 -32.97 -9.95 10.28
CA LEU A 46 -33.36 -8.55 10.07
C LEU A 46 -32.30 -7.72 9.35
N GLY A 47 -31.06 -8.18 9.31
CA GLY A 47 -29.96 -7.50 8.64
C GLY A 47 -28.73 -8.38 8.46
N THR A 48 -27.97 -8.14 7.40
CA THR A 48 -26.72 -8.85 7.11
C THR A 48 -25.60 -7.89 6.75
N ALA A 49 -24.39 -8.25 7.15
CA ALA A 49 -23.19 -7.50 6.81
C ALA A 49 -22.03 -8.41 6.44
N THR A 50 -21.10 -7.89 5.65
CA THR A 50 -19.82 -8.55 5.35
C THR A 50 -18.63 -7.62 5.64
N THR A 51 -17.53 -8.24 6.08
CA THR A 51 -16.25 -7.56 6.34
C THR A 51 -15.06 -8.46 5.97
N GLY A 52 -13.83 -7.96 6.10
CA GLY A 52 -12.59 -8.64 5.69
C GLY A 52 -12.28 -8.51 4.20
N SER A 53 -11.23 -9.21 3.74
CA SER A 53 -10.73 -9.14 2.36
C SER A 53 -11.70 -9.66 1.29
N GLY A 54 -12.56 -10.63 1.64
CA GLY A 54 -13.58 -11.19 0.74
C GLY A 54 -14.95 -10.49 0.78
N ARG A 55 -15.08 -9.38 1.51
CA ARG A 55 -16.38 -8.76 1.86
C ARG A 55 -17.26 -8.41 0.66
N ASN A 56 -16.67 -7.94 -0.44
CA ASN A 56 -17.41 -7.52 -1.62
C ASN A 56 -18.04 -8.72 -2.34
N VAL A 57 -17.25 -9.76 -2.59
CA VAL A 57 -17.71 -10.97 -3.29
C VAL A 57 -18.79 -11.71 -2.48
N VAL A 58 -18.55 -11.89 -1.17
CA VAL A 58 -19.55 -12.50 -0.29
C VAL A 58 -20.76 -11.57 -0.12
N GLY A 59 -20.54 -10.27 -0.06
CA GLY A 59 -21.59 -9.26 0.08
C GLY A 59 -22.56 -9.25 -1.10
N ASP A 60 -22.03 -9.35 -2.32
CA ASP A 60 -22.83 -9.46 -3.54
C ASP A 60 -23.59 -10.80 -3.60
N PHE A 61 -22.92 -11.90 -3.26
CA PHE A 61 -23.51 -13.23 -3.22
C PHE A 61 -24.73 -13.32 -2.29
N LEU A 62 -24.59 -12.81 -1.07
CA LEU A 62 -25.66 -12.77 -0.07
C LEU A 62 -26.68 -11.65 -0.34
N ASN A 63 -26.28 -10.63 -1.09
CA ASN A 63 -26.96 -9.34 -1.21
C ASN A 63 -27.14 -8.65 0.16
N VAL A 64 -26.01 -8.34 0.83
CA VAL A 64 -26.04 -7.79 2.19
C VAL A 64 -26.42 -6.31 2.26
N ASP A 65 -26.91 -5.91 3.44
CA ASP A 65 -27.35 -4.55 3.75
C ASP A 65 -26.18 -3.59 4.03
N LEU A 66 -25.04 -4.15 4.45
CA LEU A 66 -23.83 -3.40 4.76
C LEU A 66 -22.56 -4.17 4.36
N ILE A 67 -21.67 -3.48 3.66
CA ILE A 67 -20.30 -3.94 3.45
C ILE A 67 -19.41 -2.94 4.18
N ILE A 68 -18.57 -3.43 5.10
CA ILE A 68 -17.74 -2.59 5.98
C ILE A 68 -16.30 -3.11 6.01
N ASP A 69 -15.32 -2.21 6.05
CA ASP A 69 -13.91 -2.61 6.16
C ASP A 69 -13.62 -3.28 7.52
N GLU A 70 -12.52 -4.03 7.56
CA GLU A 70 -12.19 -4.86 8.71
C GLU A 70 -11.74 -4.06 9.94
N ILE A 71 -11.10 -2.89 9.74
CA ILE A 71 -10.58 -2.06 10.83
C ILE A 71 -11.73 -1.42 11.58
N THR A 72 -12.64 -0.77 10.86
CA THR A 72 -13.85 -0.18 11.44
C THR A 72 -14.71 -1.23 12.13
N SER A 73 -14.83 -2.42 11.51
CA SER A 73 -15.59 -3.52 12.10
C SER A 73 -15.00 -4.02 13.42
N HIS A 74 -13.68 -4.24 13.50
CA HIS A 74 -13.05 -4.64 14.76
C HIS A 74 -13.17 -3.57 15.84
N ALA A 75 -12.97 -2.29 15.48
CA ALA A 75 -13.13 -1.18 16.42
C ALA A 75 -14.54 -1.10 16.99
N ARG A 76 -15.58 -1.16 16.13
CA ARG A 76 -16.97 -1.12 16.59
C ARG A 76 -17.30 -2.28 17.51
N GLY A 77 -16.84 -3.50 17.18
CA GLY A 77 -17.02 -4.69 18.00
C GLY A 77 -16.30 -4.59 19.36
N ALA A 78 -15.11 -4.01 19.39
CA ALA A 78 -14.34 -3.83 20.62
C ALA A 78 -15.03 -2.86 21.58
N VAL A 79 -15.47 -1.70 21.07
CA VAL A 79 -16.19 -0.68 21.85
C VAL A 79 -17.52 -1.20 22.40
N GLU A 80 -18.19 -2.10 21.67
CA GLU A 80 -19.43 -2.72 22.16
C GLU A 80 -19.18 -3.63 23.36
N ILE A 81 -18.07 -4.37 23.36
CA ILE A 81 -17.72 -5.27 24.46
C ILE A 81 -17.23 -4.48 25.68
N ASP A 82 -16.40 -3.47 25.46
CA ASP A 82 -15.83 -2.63 26.52
C ASP A 82 -15.60 -1.23 25.95
N ARG A 83 -16.36 -0.25 26.46
CA ARG A 83 -16.33 1.14 25.99
C ARG A 83 -15.01 1.85 26.27
N ASP A 84 -14.23 1.35 27.23
CA ASP A 84 -12.97 1.94 27.62
C ASP A 84 -11.81 1.48 26.72
N VAL A 85 -12.04 0.48 25.86
CA VAL A 85 -11.01 -0.03 24.93
C VAL A 85 -10.57 1.07 23.98
N ASP A 86 -9.27 1.37 24.05
CA ASP A 86 -8.62 2.40 23.23
C ASP A 86 -7.55 1.81 22.30
N THR A 87 -7.19 0.53 22.46
CA THR A 87 -6.16 -0.10 21.65
C THR A 87 -6.54 -1.55 21.34
N ILE A 88 -6.46 -1.94 20.06
CA ILE A 88 -6.64 -3.32 19.63
C ILE A 88 -5.32 -3.86 19.11
N PHE A 89 -4.89 -4.98 19.68
CA PHE A 89 -3.88 -5.84 19.10
C PHE A 89 -4.55 -7.06 18.48
N GLU A 90 -4.41 -7.28 17.18
CA GLU A 90 -4.86 -8.50 16.52
C GLU A 90 -3.66 -9.22 15.92
N ILE A 91 -3.44 -10.47 16.33
CA ILE A 91 -2.47 -11.36 15.68
C ILE A 91 -3.24 -12.48 14.97
N GLY A 92 -3.41 -12.33 13.66
CA GLY A 92 -4.09 -13.30 12.82
C GLY A 92 -3.20 -14.49 12.46
N GLY A 93 -3.72 -15.32 11.55
CA GLY A 93 -2.95 -16.44 10.98
C GLY A 93 -1.98 -16.00 9.88
N GLN A 94 -2.29 -14.91 9.16
CA GLN A 94 -1.51 -14.42 8.02
C GLN A 94 -1.09 -12.96 8.18
N ASP A 95 -1.99 -12.14 8.71
CA ASP A 95 -1.73 -10.74 9.02
C ASP A 95 -1.81 -10.47 10.53
N SER A 96 -1.30 -9.31 10.93
CA SER A 96 -1.39 -8.76 12.26
C SER A 96 -1.76 -7.29 12.13
N LYS A 97 -2.65 -6.82 13.00
CA LYS A 97 -3.24 -5.48 12.92
C LYS A 97 -3.12 -4.77 14.25
N TYR A 98 -2.87 -3.49 14.19
CA TYR A 98 -2.91 -2.56 15.31
C TYR A 98 -4.01 -1.53 15.01
N VAL A 99 -4.84 -1.20 16.00
CA VAL A 99 -5.85 -0.14 15.88
C VAL A 99 -5.86 0.69 17.16
N TYR A 100 -5.74 2.01 17.02
CA TYR A 100 -5.98 2.98 18.09
C TYR A 100 -7.38 3.57 17.94
N ILE A 101 -8.13 3.56 19.04
CA ILE A 101 -9.51 4.04 19.11
C ILE A 101 -9.56 5.27 20.00
N SER A 102 -10.27 6.29 19.54
CA SER A 102 -10.62 7.46 20.34
C SER A 102 -12.07 7.82 20.07
N ASN A 103 -12.80 8.19 21.13
CA ASN A 103 -14.22 8.54 21.03
C ASN A 103 -15.05 7.48 20.28
N THR A 104 -14.77 6.20 20.51
CA THR A 104 -15.42 5.04 19.86
C THR A 104 -15.09 4.79 18.39
N TYR A 105 -14.19 5.56 17.79
CA TYR A 105 -13.81 5.43 16.38
C TYR A 105 -12.31 5.16 16.18
N PRO A 106 -11.91 4.44 15.12
CA PRO A 106 -10.50 4.34 14.73
C PRO A 106 -9.92 5.72 14.42
N LEU A 107 -8.79 6.05 15.04
CA LEU A 107 -7.98 7.24 14.72
C LEU A 107 -6.61 6.90 14.12
N ASP A 108 -6.08 5.71 14.39
CA ASP A 108 -4.83 5.24 13.81
C ASP A 108 -4.91 3.73 13.65
N PHE A 109 -4.23 3.20 12.65
CA PHE A 109 -4.12 1.77 12.43
C PHE A 109 -2.84 1.43 11.68
N ASP A 110 -2.36 0.22 11.88
CA ASP A 110 -1.32 -0.35 11.02
C ASP A 110 -1.55 -1.85 10.83
N MET A 111 -0.96 -2.40 9.78
CA MET A 111 -1.01 -3.82 9.46
C MET A 111 0.38 -4.30 9.07
N ASN A 112 0.77 -5.49 9.52
CA ASN A 112 2.05 -6.08 9.12
C ASN A 112 2.14 -6.18 7.58
N LYS A 113 3.34 -5.89 7.06
CA LYS A 113 3.47 -5.57 5.64
C LYS A 113 3.49 -6.82 4.74
N VAL A 114 4.21 -7.89 5.11
CA VAL A 114 4.27 -9.18 4.34
C VAL A 114 4.69 -10.40 5.22
N CYS A 115 4.95 -10.22 6.52
CA CYS A 115 5.72 -11.21 7.30
C CYS A 115 4.85 -12.22 8.07
N ALA A 116 5.17 -13.52 7.92
CA ALA A 116 4.65 -14.60 8.77
C ALA A 116 5.30 -14.64 10.17
N ALA A 117 6.40 -13.91 10.38
CA ALA A 117 6.99 -13.78 11.71
C ALA A 117 6.02 -13.07 12.65
N GLY A 118 5.83 -13.65 13.83
CA GLY A 118 4.91 -13.13 14.84
C GLY A 118 3.43 -13.47 14.61
N THR A 119 3.07 -14.30 13.63
CA THR A 119 1.66 -14.72 13.41
C THR A 119 1.33 -16.05 14.08
N GLY A 120 0.04 -16.39 14.15
CA GLY A 120 -0.41 -17.68 14.69
C GLY A 120 0.03 -18.90 13.88
N SER A 121 0.32 -18.77 12.57
CA SER A 121 0.81 -19.89 11.76
C SER A 121 2.20 -20.34 12.19
N PHE A 122 3.06 -19.39 12.57
CA PHE A 122 4.41 -19.67 13.05
C PHE A 122 4.41 -20.45 14.38
N LEU A 123 3.58 -20.04 15.34
CA LEU A 123 3.40 -20.79 16.59
C LEU A 123 2.99 -22.23 16.33
N HIS A 124 2.05 -22.42 15.40
CA HIS A 124 1.55 -23.74 15.06
C HIS A 124 2.62 -24.61 14.39
N GLU A 125 3.40 -24.04 13.47
CA GLU A 125 4.51 -24.72 12.80
C GLU A 125 5.58 -25.18 13.80
N LEU A 126 5.99 -24.29 14.71
CA LEU A 126 6.98 -24.63 15.74
C LEU A 126 6.44 -25.66 16.73
N ALA A 127 5.20 -25.50 17.21
CA ALA A 127 4.58 -26.48 18.11
C ALA A 127 4.60 -27.89 17.48
N ASN A 128 4.21 -28.01 16.21
CA ASN A 128 4.25 -29.28 15.48
C ASN A 128 5.68 -29.84 15.36
N LYS A 129 6.67 -28.99 15.09
CA LYS A 129 8.08 -29.42 14.98
C LYS A 129 8.65 -29.99 16.28
N TYR A 130 8.24 -29.43 17.42
CA TYR A 130 8.65 -29.91 18.74
C TYR A 130 7.71 -30.98 19.32
N GLY A 131 6.70 -31.43 18.55
CA GLY A 131 5.73 -32.42 18.99
C GLY A 131 4.85 -31.94 20.15
N ILE A 132 4.64 -30.62 20.27
CA ILE A 132 3.84 -29.99 21.32
C ILE A 132 2.45 -29.67 20.77
N ASN A 133 1.41 -30.02 21.52
CA ASN A 133 0.06 -29.58 21.18
C ASN A 133 -0.08 -28.07 21.40
N ILE A 134 -0.39 -27.34 20.33
CA ILE A 134 -0.58 -25.89 20.39
C ILE A 134 -1.76 -25.50 21.32
N VAL A 135 -2.74 -26.38 21.49
CA VAL A 135 -3.89 -26.18 22.37
C VAL A 135 -3.62 -26.84 23.73
N GLY A 136 -3.60 -26.04 24.78
CA GLY A 136 -3.42 -26.52 26.16
C GLY A 136 -1.96 -26.74 26.54
N GLU A 137 -1.27 -27.70 25.92
CA GLU A 137 0.08 -28.11 26.33
C GLU A 137 1.12 -26.98 26.18
N PHE A 138 1.13 -26.28 25.04
CA PHE A 138 2.09 -25.20 24.80
C PHE A 138 2.07 -24.11 25.89
N GLN A 139 0.87 -23.65 26.26
CA GLN A 139 0.74 -22.59 27.27
C GLN A 139 1.16 -23.08 28.67
N GLU A 140 0.94 -24.35 29.00
CA GLU A 140 1.35 -24.92 30.28
C GLU A 140 2.88 -25.00 30.38
N ILE A 141 3.53 -25.42 29.30
CA ILE A 141 5.00 -25.42 29.18
C ILE A 141 5.54 -23.99 29.32
N ALA A 142 4.98 -23.03 28.57
CA ALA A 142 5.42 -21.63 28.62
C ALA A 142 5.27 -21.01 30.01
N LEU A 143 4.13 -21.21 30.67
CA LEU A 143 3.83 -20.64 31.99
C LEU A 143 4.61 -21.32 33.13
N SER A 144 5.17 -22.51 32.89
CA SER A 144 6.02 -23.23 33.86
C SER A 144 7.48 -22.80 33.82
N SER A 145 7.86 -21.94 32.87
CA SER A 145 9.21 -21.39 32.77
C SER A 145 9.57 -20.54 33.98
N LYS A 146 10.84 -20.65 34.40
CA LYS A 146 11.40 -19.80 35.46
C LYS A 146 12.32 -18.72 34.90
N THR A 147 12.97 -19.00 33.77
CA THR A 147 13.96 -18.11 33.16
C THR A 147 13.78 -18.10 31.64
N PRO A 148 12.71 -17.45 31.10
CA PRO A 148 12.47 -17.41 29.66
C PRO A 148 13.69 -16.91 28.89
N VAL A 149 14.09 -17.63 27.84
CA VAL A 149 15.27 -17.24 27.04
C VAL A 149 14.95 -16.04 26.14
N LYS A 150 15.92 -15.14 25.98
CA LYS A 150 15.81 -14.04 25.02
C LYS A 150 16.19 -14.52 23.62
N LEU A 151 15.19 -14.66 22.76
CA LEU A 151 15.35 -14.98 21.33
C LEU A 151 15.37 -13.70 20.49
N ALA A 152 15.97 -13.77 19.30
CA ALA A 152 15.89 -12.70 18.31
C ALA A 152 14.44 -12.49 17.82
N GLU A 153 14.04 -11.23 17.68
CA GLU A 153 12.67 -10.82 17.38
C GLU A 153 12.42 -10.44 15.91
N ARG A 154 13.29 -10.89 14.98
CA ARG A 154 13.32 -10.40 13.59
C ARG A 154 12.47 -11.21 12.61
N CYS A 155 12.86 -12.45 12.35
CA CYS A 155 12.27 -13.34 11.35
C CYS A 155 12.14 -14.74 11.96
N THR A 156 11.14 -15.50 11.52
CA THR A 156 10.90 -16.88 11.95
C THR A 156 12.16 -17.74 11.82
N VAL A 157 12.91 -17.58 10.74
CA VAL A 157 14.17 -18.31 10.48
C VAL A 157 15.23 -18.04 11.55
N PHE A 158 15.36 -16.80 12.00
CA PHE A 158 16.33 -16.44 13.05
C PHE A 158 15.83 -16.88 14.43
N MET A 159 14.54 -16.71 14.73
CA MET A 159 13.92 -17.22 15.95
C MET A 159 14.14 -18.74 16.08
N GLU A 160 13.94 -19.47 14.97
CA GLU A 160 14.15 -20.91 14.91
C GLU A 160 15.62 -21.29 15.07
N SER A 161 16.52 -20.57 14.42
CA SER A 161 17.97 -20.79 14.55
C SER A 161 18.42 -20.60 16.01
N ASP A 162 17.90 -19.57 16.69
CA ASP A 162 18.16 -19.33 18.11
C ASP A 162 17.61 -20.46 18.98
N LEU A 163 16.36 -20.91 18.74
CA LEU A 163 15.77 -22.03 19.46
C LEU A 163 16.64 -23.29 19.36
N VAL A 164 17.12 -23.63 18.16
CA VAL A 164 18.02 -24.78 17.95
C VAL A 164 19.35 -24.56 18.68
N SER A 165 19.94 -23.37 18.60
CA SER A 165 21.21 -23.07 19.27
C SER A 165 21.10 -23.19 20.79
N TYR A 166 20.05 -22.63 21.40
CA TYR A 166 19.83 -22.70 22.84
C TYR A 166 19.46 -24.12 23.30
N HIS A 167 18.70 -24.86 22.49
CA HIS A 167 18.42 -26.26 22.76
C HIS A 167 19.70 -27.11 22.77
N GLN A 168 20.61 -26.89 21.82
CA GLN A 168 21.92 -27.57 21.79
C GLN A 168 22.82 -27.20 22.98
N LYS A 169 22.63 -26.01 23.56
CA LYS A 169 23.31 -25.58 24.80
C LYS A 169 22.68 -26.15 26.08
N GLY A 170 21.63 -26.97 25.95
CA GLY A 170 20.96 -27.60 27.09
C GLY A 170 19.98 -26.70 27.84
N VAL A 171 19.50 -25.61 27.21
CA VAL A 171 18.44 -24.78 27.82
C VAL A 171 17.15 -25.59 27.94
N ASP A 172 16.49 -25.44 29.09
CA ASP A 172 15.25 -26.16 29.38
C ASP A 172 14.14 -25.84 28.37
N ARG A 173 13.36 -26.85 28.00
CA ARG A 173 12.27 -26.71 27.03
C ARG A 173 11.25 -25.65 27.46
N ASN A 174 10.95 -25.54 28.75
CA ASN A 174 9.98 -24.58 29.26
C ASN A 174 10.47 -23.14 29.01
N ASP A 175 11.76 -22.90 29.26
CA ASP A 175 12.41 -21.60 29.06
C ASP A 175 12.50 -21.21 27.57
N LEU A 176 12.72 -22.20 26.68
CA LEU A 176 12.69 -22.00 25.23
C LEU A 176 11.30 -21.58 24.73
N ILE A 177 10.26 -22.31 25.16
CA ILE A 177 8.88 -22.07 24.72
C ILE A 177 8.33 -20.76 25.30
N ALA A 178 8.69 -20.42 26.54
CA ALA A 178 8.39 -19.10 27.10
C ALA A 178 9.11 -17.99 26.34
N GLY A 179 10.38 -18.18 26.00
CA GLY A 179 11.16 -17.25 25.17
C GLY A 179 10.50 -17.00 23.81
N LEU A 180 9.87 -18.01 23.22
CA LEU A 180 9.10 -17.89 21.97
C LEU A 180 7.86 -17.01 22.12
N CYS A 181 7.14 -17.09 23.25
CA CYS A 181 6.03 -16.17 23.54
C CYS A 181 6.50 -14.72 23.55
N TYR A 182 7.61 -14.43 24.26
CA TYR A 182 8.20 -13.09 24.28
C TYR A 182 8.68 -12.63 22.91
N ALA A 183 9.33 -13.51 22.13
CA ALA A 183 9.80 -13.18 20.80
C ALA A 183 8.68 -12.72 19.87
N ILE A 184 7.50 -13.33 19.97
CA ILE A 184 6.30 -12.95 19.21
C ILE A 184 5.77 -11.58 19.66
N VAL A 185 5.69 -11.35 20.97
CA VAL A 185 5.26 -10.06 21.53
C VAL A 185 6.20 -8.94 21.07
N TYR A 186 7.51 -9.11 21.24
CA TYR A 186 8.50 -8.13 20.80
C TYR A 186 8.48 -7.93 19.29
N ASN A 187 8.30 -9.00 18.50
CA ASN A 187 8.16 -8.87 17.06
C ASN A 187 6.94 -8.03 16.69
N TYR A 188 5.77 -8.32 17.27
CA TYR A 188 4.54 -7.57 17.02
C TYR A 188 4.68 -6.09 17.43
N LEU A 189 5.20 -5.82 18.62
CA LEU A 189 5.41 -4.45 19.09
C LEU A 189 6.42 -3.69 18.22
N ASN A 190 7.51 -4.33 17.78
CA ASN A 190 8.54 -3.66 16.99
C ASN A 190 8.22 -3.53 15.50
N ARG A 191 7.34 -4.38 14.96
CA ARG A 191 7.05 -4.45 13.51
C ARG A 191 5.67 -3.97 13.11
N VAL A 192 4.71 -3.97 14.03
CA VAL A 192 3.32 -3.56 13.76
C VAL A 192 2.98 -2.30 14.54
N VAL A 193 3.27 -2.28 15.85
CA VAL A 193 2.96 -1.10 16.68
C VAL A 193 4.01 0.01 16.48
N GLU A 194 5.29 -0.37 16.44
CA GLU A 194 6.45 0.53 16.32
C GLU A 194 6.44 1.62 17.42
N LYS A 195 6.38 2.90 17.02
CA LYS A 195 6.30 4.06 17.94
C LYS A 195 4.88 4.56 18.16
N ARG A 196 3.85 3.81 17.70
CA ARG A 196 2.45 4.24 17.83
C ARG A 196 1.99 4.18 19.28
N LYS A 197 0.99 4.99 19.57
CA LYS A 197 0.46 5.19 20.92
C LYS A 197 -0.29 3.97 21.44
N ILE A 198 0.28 3.25 22.40
CA ILE A 198 -0.45 2.21 23.14
C ILE A 198 -1.25 2.87 24.27
N GLY A 199 -2.57 2.86 24.13
CA GLY A 199 -3.51 3.35 25.14
C GLY A 199 -3.59 2.46 26.39
N GLN A 200 -4.46 2.81 27.32
CA GLN A 200 -4.54 2.17 28.63
C GLN A 200 -5.27 0.82 28.59
N ARG A 201 -6.32 0.70 27.79
CA ARG A 201 -7.21 -0.45 27.77
C ARG A 201 -7.02 -1.22 26.47
N VAL A 202 -6.05 -2.14 26.51
CA VAL A 202 -5.64 -2.94 25.35
C VAL A 202 -6.51 -4.19 25.23
N MET A 203 -7.15 -4.39 24.08
CA MET A 203 -7.84 -5.62 23.71
C MET A 203 -6.96 -6.49 22.80
N PHE A 204 -6.74 -7.75 23.16
CA PHE A 204 -5.92 -8.68 22.39
C PHE A 204 -6.76 -9.77 21.71
N LEU A 205 -6.60 -9.89 20.39
CA LEU A 205 -7.41 -10.68 19.47
C LEU A 205 -6.57 -11.63 18.61
N GLY A 206 -7.26 -12.54 17.92
CA GLY A 206 -6.66 -13.48 16.98
C GLY A 206 -6.22 -14.80 17.63
N GLY A 207 -5.64 -15.70 16.84
CA GLY A 207 -5.30 -17.06 17.29
C GLY A 207 -4.40 -17.11 18.52
N PRO A 208 -3.27 -16.37 18.54
CA PRO A 208 -2.34 -16.37 19.67
C PRO A 208 -2.91 -15.87 21.00
N SER A 209 -3.99 -15.09 20.99
CA SER A 209 -4.69 -14.69 22.22
C SER A 209 -5.38 -15.86 22.95
N LEU A 210 -5.50 -17.04 22.31
CA LEU A 210 -5.91 -18.29 22.98
C LEU A 210 -4.82 -18.86 23.89
N ASN A 211 -3.56 -18.51 23.65
CA ASN A 211 -2.42 -19.04 24.36
C ASN A 211 -2.09 -18.13 25.55
N LYS A 212 -2.36 -18.60 26.77
CA LYS A 212 -2.11 -17.82 27.99
C LYS A 212 -0.65 -17.43 28.19
N GLY A 213 0.30 -18.17 27.63
CA GLY A 213 1.72 -17.80 27.66
C GLY A 213 2.02 -16.54 26.85
N VAL A 214 1.37 -16.38 25.69
CA VAL A 214 1.49 -15.16 24.87
C VAL A 214 0.78 -13.98 25.55
N VAL A 215 -0.38 -14.22 26.16
CA VAL A 215 -1.09 -13.21 26.95
C VAL A 215 -0.22 -12.72 28.11
N ALA A 216 0.34 -13.64 28.91
CA ALA A 216 1.22 -13.29 30.02
C ALA A 216 2.46 -12.51 29.56
N ALA A 217 3.05 -12.89 28.43
CA ALA A 217 4.17 -12.14 27.85
C ALA A 217 3.78 -10.72 27.43
N PHE A 218 2.58 -10.50 26.88
CA PHE A 218 2.08 -9.14 26.61
C PHE A 218 1.89 -8.34 27.90
N GLU A 219 1.29 -8.95 28.92
CA GLU A 219 1.04 -8.27 30.20
C GLU A 219 2.34 -7.87 30.91
N ASP A 220 3.34 -8.75 30.89
CA ASP A 220 4.67 -8.49 31.42
C ASP A 220 5.37 -7.35 30.67
N VAL A 221 5.42 -7.43 29.34
CA VAL A 221 6.11 -6.43 28.50
C VAL A 221 5.43 -5.05 28.56
N LEU A 222 4.09 -5.00 28.63
CA LEU A 222 3.35 -3.75 28.70
C LEU A 222 3.23 -3.19 30.12
N GLY A 223 3.54 -3.99 31.15
CA GLY A 223 3.33 -3.68 32.55
C GLY A 223 1.86 -3.45 32.92
N ARG A 224 0.91 -3.97 32.13
CA ARG A 224 -0.54 -3.78 32.34
C ARG A 224 -1.34 -4.97 31.78
N PRO A 225 -2.54 -5.26 32.33
CA PRO A 225 -3.39 -6.33 31.83
C PRO A 225 -3.85 -6.10 30.39
N VAL A 226 -4.06 -7.18 29.65
CA VAL A 226 -4.70 -7.13 28.31
C VAL A 226 -6.05 -7.85 28.33
N LEU A 227 -7.07 -7.21 27.76
CA LEU A 227 -8.41 -7.76 27.67
C LEU A 227 -8.51 -8.77 26.53
N VAL A 228 -8.77 -10.03 26.84
CA VAL A 228 -9.03 -11.08 25.84
C VAL A 228 -10.52 -11.42 25.83
N PRO A 229 -11.31 -10.98 24.82
CA PRO A 229 -12.75 -11.17 24.85
C PRO A 229 -13.14 -12.64 24.58
N LYS A 230 -14.30 -13.04 25.12
CA LYS A 230 -14.82 -14.43 25.02
C LYS A 230 -15.02 -14.90 23.57
N HIS A 231 -15.41 -14.00 22.67
CA HIS A 231 -15.69 -14.28 21.25
C HIS A 231 -14.69 -13.63 20.29
N ARG A 232 -13.43 -13.45 20.74
CA ARG A 232 -12.34 -12.79 20.01
C ARG A 232 -12.14 -13.24 18.56
N GLU A 233 -12.32 -14.52 18.27
CA GLU A 233 -12.06 -15.08 16.94
C GLU A 233 -13.06 -14.60 15.89
N VAL A 234 -14.25 -14.15 16.32
CA VAL A 234 -15.30 -13.61 15.47
C VAL A 234 -15.55 -12.12 15.68
N LEU A 235 -14.67 -11.37 16.37
CA LEU A 235 -14.91 -9.97 16.71
C LEU A 235 -15.20 -9.10 15.47
N GLY A 236 -14.42 -9.25 14.40
CA GLY A 236 -14.70 -8.56 13.14
C GLY A 236 -16.10 -8.85 12.60
N ALA A 237 -16.61 -10.09 12.68
CA ALA A 237 -17.98 -10.41 12.25
C ALA A 237 -19.03 -9.84 13.21
N TYR A 238 -18.72 -9.81 14.51
CA TYR A 238 -19.57 -9.22 15.54
C TYR A 238 -19.73 -7.71 15.34
N GLY A 239 -18.64 -6.98 15.14
CA GLY A 239 -18.71 -5.53 14.88
C GLY A 239 -19.45 -5.19 13.59
N ALA A 240 -19.37 -6.04 12.55
CA ALA A 240 -20.14 -5.87 11.32
C ALA A 240 -21.64 -6.07 11.59
N ALA A 241 -22.00 -7.08 12.40
CA ALA A 241 -23.38 -7.34 12.82
C ALA A 241 -23.95 -6.16 13.64
N ILE A 242 -23.18 -5.61 14.59
CA ILE A 242 -23.57 -4.42 15.34
C ILE A 242 -23.74 -3.21 14.42
N SER A 243 -22.82 -3.00 13.48
CA SER A 243 -22.88 -1.86 12.54
C SER A 243 -24.12 -1.90 11.65
N VAL A 244 -24.50 -3.08 11.13
CA VAL A 244 -25.74 -3.20 10.35
C VAL A 244 -26.98 -3.06 11.23
N HIS A 245 -26.94 -3.57 12.46
CA HIS A 245 -28.02 -3.43 13.43
C HIS A 245 -28.34 -1.96 13.72
N GLU A 246 -27.31 -1.15 13.96
CA GLU A 246 -27.42 0.29 14.15
C GLU A 246 -27.93 0.99 12.90
N LYS A 247 -27.38 0.65 11.73
CA LYS A 247 -27.82 1.22 10.45
C LYS A 247 -29.30 0.95 10.19
N MET A 248 -29.76 -0.28 10.37
CA MET A 248 -31.16 -0.63 10.14
C MET A 248 -32.10 0.12 11.09
N ARG A 249 -31.71 0.29 12.36
CA ARG A 249 -32.45 1.12 13.33
C ARG A 249 -32.48 2.60 12.94
N LEU A 250 -31.32 3.18 12.60
CA LEU A 250 -31.21 4.59 12.21
C LEU A 250 -32.00 4.90 10.93
N GLU A 251 -32.03 3.97 9.97
CA GLU A 251 -32.78 4.11 8.72
C GLU A 251 -34.26 3.68 8.86
N ASN A 252 -34.73 3.30 10.05
CA ASN A 252 -36.07 2.74 10.31
C ASN A 252 -36.46 1.59 9.35
N LYS A 253 -35.48 0.75 8.99
CA LYS A 253 -35.70 -0.41 8.12
C LYS A 253 -36.04 -1.64 8.93
N THR A 254 -37.16 -2.27 8.57
CA THR A 254 -37.64 -3.50 9.18
C THR A 254 -37.34 -4.76 8.36
N GLY A 255 -36.88 -4.60 7.11
CA GLY A 255 -36.58 -5.70 6.20
C GLY A 255 -35.15 -5.65 5.66
N THR A 256 -34.55 -6.83 5.51
CA THR A 256 -33.22 -7.03 4.91
C THR A 256 -33.30 -7.21 3.39
N THR A 257 -32.24 -6.81 2.71
CA THR A 257 -32.00 -7.12 1.29
C THR A 257 -31.41 -8.53 1.08
N PHE A 258 -31.09 -9.23 2.17
CA PHE A 258 -30.60 -10.60 2.18
C PHE A 258 -31.60 -11.55 1.50
N ARG A 259 -31.07 -12.46 0.68
CA ARG A 259 -31.87 -13.38 -0.16
C ARG A 259 -32.51 -14.54 0.61
N GLY A 260 -32.20 -14.68 1.90
CA GLY A 260 -32.61 -15.83 2.70
C GLY A 260 -31.63 -17.00 2.62
N LEU A 261 -31.65 -17.83 3.68
CA LEU A 261 -30.70 -18.92 3.87
C LEU A 261 -30.77 -19.96 2.75
N ASP A 262 -31.98 -20.48 2.43
CA ASP A 262 -32.13 -21.55 1.46
C ASP A 262 -31.77 -21.13 0.03
N SER A 263 -32.04 -19.87 -0.34
CA SER A 263 -31.63 -19.33 -1.64
C SER A 263 -30.11 -19.37 -1.79
N CYS A 264 -29.37 -18.85 -0.80
CA CYS A 264 -27.91 -18.82 -0.84
C CYS A 264 -27.29 -20.23 -0.73
N ILE A 265 -27.85 -21.09 0.13
CA ILE A 265 -27.34 -22.46 0.34
C ILE A 265 -27.39 -23.31 -0.93
N ASN A 266 -28.49 -23.21 -1.68
CA ASN A 266 -28.74 -24.02 -2.87
C ASN A 266 -28.28 -23.35 -4.16
N ASP A 267 -27.73 -22.14 -4.09
CA ASP A 267 -27.24 -21.41 -5.25
C ASP A 267 -26.11 -22.19 -5.93
N ARG A 268 -26.18 -22.30 -7.26
CA ARG A 268 -25.16 -23.00 -8.05
C ARG A 268 -24.08 -22.01 -8.40
N MET A 269 -22.85 -22.30 -7.97
CA MET A 269 -21.72 -21.44 -8.26
C MET A 269 -21.08 -21.82 -9.60
N ASP A 270 -21.55 -21.22 -10.69
CA ASP A 270 -20.81 -21.21 -11.94
C ASP A 270 -19.93 -19.96 -12.00
N PHE A 271 -18.67 -20.13 -12.38
CA PHE A 271 -17.79 -19.01 -12.70
C PHE A 271 -17.13 -19.20 -14.06
N LYS A 272 -16.90 -18.07 -14.73
CA LYS A 272 -16.11 -18.03 -15.96
C LYS A 272 -14.85 -17.23 -15.72
N GLU A 273 -13.72 -17.76 -16.17
CA GLU A 273 -12.48 -17.01 -16.22
C GLU A 273 -12.41 -16.25 -17.55
N LYS A 274 -12.11 -14.96 -17.49
CA LYS A 274 -11.93 -14.12 -18.67
C LYS A 274 -10.82 -13.12 -18.46
N ILE A 275 -10.00 -12.88 -19.48
CA ILE A 275 -9.07 -11.76 -19.49
C ILE A 275 -9.86 -10.45 -19.64
N CYS A 276 -9.61 -9.49 -18.76
CA CYS A 276 -10.24 -8.19 -18.79
C CYS A 276 -9.96 -7.47 -20.11
N SER A 277 -11.02 -7.08 -20.81
CA SER A 277 -10.96 -6.33 -22.08
C SER A 277 -11.82 -5.06 -22.04
N ALA A 278 -12.13 -4.56 -20.84
CA ALA A 278 -13.08 -3.47 -20.66
C ALA A 278 -12.53 -2.08 -21.02
N ASP A 279 -11.24 -1.98 -21.27
CA ASP A 279 -10.59 -0.76 -21.74
C ASP A 279 -9.50 -1.17 -22.71
N ILE A 280 -9.63 -0.71 -23.94
CA ILE A 280 -8.74 -1.06 -25.03
C ILE A 280 -7.32 -0.53 -24.80
N ASN A 281 -7.20 0.52 -23.98
CA ASN A 281 -5.91 1.14 -23.61
C ASN A 281 -5.35 0.55 -22.29
N CYS A 282 -5.98 -0.47 -21.71
CA CYS A 282 -5.55 -1.06 -20.45
C CYS A 282 -4.67 -2.30 -20.67
N HIS A 283 -3.40 -2.22 -20.26
CA HIS A 283 -2.40 -3.26 -20.50
C HIS A 283 -2.31 -4.36 -19.41
N ASN A 284 -3.08 -4.26 -18.32
CA ASN A 284 -2.96 -5.20 -17.18
C ASN A 284 -3.38 -6.64 -17.51
N GLN A 285 -4.23 -6.85 -18.53
CA GLN A 285 -4.74 -8.18 -18.92
C GLN A 285 -5.22 -9.02 -17.71
N CYS A 286 -5.91 -8.39 -16.74
CA CYS A 286 -6.30 -9.03 -15.49
C CYS A 286 -7.09 -10.32 -15.76
N LYS A 287 -6.74 -11.42 -15.11
CA LYS A 287 -7.54 -12.66 -15.13
C LYS A 287 -8.72 -12.48 -14.17
N LEU A 288 -9.90 -12.24 -14.73
CA LEU A 288 -11.11 -12.05 -13.97
C LEU A 288 -11.82 -13.39 -13.74
N LYS A 289 -12.27 -13.63 -12.51
CA LYS A 289 -13.29 -14.64 -12.20
C LYS A 289 -14.64 -13.95 -12.15
N ILE A 290 -15.54 -14.32 -13.04
CA ILE A 290 -16.89 -13.77 -13.14
C ILE A 290 -17.85 -14.83 -12.58
N TYR A 291 -18.38 -14.56 -11.39
CA TYR A 291 -19.43 -15.36 -10.77
C TYR A 291 -20.79 -14.89 -11.29
N ASP A 292 -21.70 -15.82 -11.57
CA ASP A 292 -23.09 -15.54 -11.91
C ASP A 292 -24.01 -16.16 -10.86
N PHE A 293 -24.75 -15.32 -10.13
CA PHE A 293 -25.67 -15.68 -9.06
C PHE A 293 -27.12 -15.42 -9.50
N ASP A 294 -27.64 -16.29 -10.36
CA ASP A 294 -29.00 -16.20 -10.89
C ASP A 294 -29.25 -14.86 -11.60
N GLY A 295 -28.37 -14.53 -12.56
CA GLY A 295 -28.42 -13.29 -13.35
C GLY A 295 -27.66 -12.11 -12.75
N ARG A 296 -27.13 -12.23 -11.53
CA ARG A 296 -26.28 -11.19 -10.89
C ARG A 296 -24.81 -11.55 -11.01
N ARG A 297 -24.07 -10.70 -11.70
CA ARG A 297 -22.64 -10.92 -11.91
C ARG A 297 -21.82 -10.24 -10.83
N SER A 298 -20.94 -11.00 -10.17
CA SER A 298 -19.86 -10.44 -9.34
C SER A 298 -18.52 -10.80 -9.99
N VAL A 299 -17.64 -9.81 -10.12
CA VAL A 299 -16.40 -9.95 -10.87
C VAL A 299 -15.22 -9.72 -9.94
N TRP A 300 -14.30 -10.69 -9.90
CA TRP A 300 -13.15 -10.72 -9.02
C TRP A 300 -11.83 -10.85 -9.81
N GLY A 301 -10.70 -10.45 -9.22
CA GLY A 301 -9.37 -10.58 -9.82
C GLY A 301 -8.91 -9.40 -10.68
N GLY A 302 -9.64 -8.27 -10.67
CA GLY A 302 -9.25 -7.07 -11.39
C GLY A 302 -8.21 -6.24 -10.63
N GLU A 303 -7.01 -6.05 -11.20
CA GLU A 303 -5.92 -5.25 -10.62
C GLU A 303 -6.17 -3.72 -10.63
N CYS A 304 -7.36 -3.27 -11.04
CA CYS A 304 -7.67 -1.84 -11.15
C CYS A 304 -8.87 -1.41 -10.32
N GLY A 305 -9.40 -2.29 -9.47
CA GLY A 305 -10.59 -2.01 -8.67
C GLY A 305 -11.86 -1.73 -9.48
N ARG A 306 -11.83 -1.81 -10.83
CA ARG A 306 -12.94 -1.43 -11.73
C ARG A 306 -14.23 -2.17 -11.39
N TYR A 307 -14.10 -3.44 -11.02
CA TYR A 307 -15.22 -4.32 -10.77
C TYR A 307 -15.54 -4.51 -9.29
N GLU A 308 -14.74 -3.95 -8.39
CA GLU A 308 -15.11 -3.90 -6.98
C GLU A 308 -16.27 -2.91 -6.85
N LEU A 309 -17.50 -3.39 -6.70
CA LEU A 309 -18.66 -2.53 -6.57
C LEU A 309 -18.59 -1.81 -5.22
N THR A 310 -18.17 -0.54 -5.23
CA THR A 310 -18.37 0.30 -4.05
C THR A 310 -19.87 0.64 -4.02
N ARG A 311 -20.64 0.01 -3.12
CA ARG A 311 -22.06 0.38 -2.86
C ARG A 311 -22.21 1.75 -2.17
N GLY A 312 -21.16 2.58 -2.18
CA GLY A 312 -21.15 3.90 -1.58
C GLY A 312 -21.89 4.92 -2.46
N LYS A 313 -22.85 5.64 -1.88
CA LYS A 313 -23.58 6.75 -2.52
C LYS A 313 -22.74 8.04 -2.66
N GLY A 314 -21.42 7.95 -2.52
CA GLY A 314 -20.52 9.12 -2.55
C GLY A 314 -20.32 9.66 -3.96
N ARG A 315 -20.30 10.99 -4.11
CA ARG A 315 -19.93 11.62 -5.38
C ARG A 315 -18.44 11.39 -5.62
N LYS A 316 -18.10 10.76 -6.76
CA LYS A 316 -16.72 10.58 -7.20
C LYS A 316 -16.01 11.94 -7.23
N LYS A 317 -14.83 12.04 -6.60
CA LYS A 317 -13.98 13.25 -6.67
C LYS A 317 -13.14 13.23 -7.95
N GLU A 318 -12.52 14.35 -8.27
CA GLU A 318 -11.60 14.45 -9.42
C GLU A 318 -10.34 13.61 -9.17
N ASP A 319 -9.78 13.04 -10.24
CA ASP A 319 -8.55 12.24 -10.19
C ASP A 319 -7.36 13.10 -10.62
N PHE A 320 -6.67 13.72 -9.65
CA PHE A 320 -5.54 14.61 -9.95
C PHE A 320 -4.30 13.86 -10.49
N PHE A 321 -4.21 12.54 -10.34
CA PHE A 321 -3.17 11.75 -11.02
C PHE A 321 -3.44 11.69 -12.53
N ALA A 322 -4.72 11.61 -12.94
CA ALA A 322 -5.08 11.74 -14.35
C ALA A 322 -4.77 13.14 -14.89
N ALA A 323 -5.07 14.20 -14.12
CA ALA A 323 -4.70 15.57 -14.50
C ALA A 323 -3.18 15.74 -14.67
N ARG A 324 -2.36 15.12 -13.80
CA ARG A 324 -0.89 15.08 -13.95
C ARG A 324 -0.49 14.45 -15.28
N GLN A 325 -1.12 13.32 -15.60
CA GLN A 325 -0.83 12.56 -16.81
C GLN A 325 -1.20 13.32 -18.08
N GLU A 326 -2.29 14.08 -18.08
CA GLU A 326 -2.69 14.97 -19.18
C GLU A 326 -1.66 16.10 -19.40
N ILE A 327 -1.18 16.72 -18.33
CA ILE A 327 -0.10 17.73 -18.41
C ILE A 327 1.15 17.08 -18.98
N TRP A 328 1.57 15.91 -18.48
CA TRP A 328 2.72 15.20 -18.99
C TRP A 328 2.60 14.86 -20.48
N GLN A 329 1.43 14.38 -20.92
CA GLN A 329 1.16 14.10 -22.34
C GLN A 329 1.30 15.34 -23.22
N THR A 330 0.85 16.50 -22.73
CA THR A 330 0.98 17.78 -23.45
C THR A 330 2.44 18.13 -23.71
N TYR A 331 3.33 17.91 -22.74
CA TYR A 331 4.76 18.21 -22.89
C TYR A 331 5.53 17.14 -23.67
N MET A 332 5.01 15.92 -23.74
CA MET A 332 5.60 14.82 -24.50
C MET A 332 5.08 14.75 -25.94
N ALA A 333 3.96 15.39 -26.27
CA ALA A 333 3.35 15.34 -27.60
C ALA A 333 4.36 15.70 -28.71
N GLY A 334 4.50 14.81 -29.70
CA GLY A 334 5.36 15.01 -30.86
C GLY A 334 6.86 14.85 -30.61
N VAL A 335 7.32 14.57 -29.38
CA VAL A 335 8.75 14.40 -29.04
C VAL A 335 9.16 12.97 -28.67
N TYR A 336 8.22 12.03 -28.62
CA TYR A 336 8.49 10.61 -28.39
C TYR A 336 7.53 9.70 -29.16
N GLU A 337 7.92 8.44 -29.29
CA GLU A 337 7.09 7.33 -29.75
C GLU A 337 6.96 6.26 -28.66
N GLU A 338 5.87 5.52 -28.70
CA GLU A 338 5.68 4.33 -27.85
C GLU A 338 5.98 3.06 -28.66
N LEU A 339 6.78 2.16 -28.08
CA LEU A 339 7.11 0.87 -28.67
C LEU A 339 5.87 -0.05 -28.71
N LYS A 340 5.47 -0.50 -29.90
CA LYS A 340 4.29 -1.36 -30.13
C LYS A 340 4.66 -2.80 -30.52
N GLY A 341 5.75 -3.31 -29.97
CA GLY A 341 6.22 -4.70 -30.17
C GLY A 341 7.29 -4.86 -31.24
N GLU A 342 7.09 -4.26 -32.41
CA GLU A 342 8.06 -4.29 -33.53
C GLU A 342 9.28 -3.38 -33.29
N PRO A 343 10.48 -3.73 -33.80
CA PRO A 343 11.63 -2.83 -33.78
C PRO A 343 11.35 -1.48 -34.46
N LEU A 344 11.61 -0.40 -33.74
CA LEU A 344 11.56 0.98 -34.24
C LEU A 344 12.98 1.52 -34.30
N MET A 345 13.72 1.24 -35.37
CA MET A 345 15.11 1.71 -35.53
C MET A 345 15.19 3.18 -35.98
N GLU A 346 14.19 3.61 -36.77
CA GLU A 346 14.06 4.97 -37.28
C GLU A 346 12.57 5.37 -37.29
N VAL A 347 12.30 6.65 -37.09
CA VAL A 347 10.95 7.25 -37.16
C VAL A 347 11.08 8.54 -37.96
N GLU A 348 10.30 8.69 -39.04
CA GLU A 348 10.35 9.88 -39.91
C GLU A 348 11.79 10.19 -40.43
N GLY A 349 12.58 9.16 -40.71
CA GLY A 349 13.98 9.29 -41.15
C GLY A 349 14.96 9.69 -40.05
N ARG A 350 14.53 9.69 -38.78
CA ARG A 350 15.35 10.03 -37.61
C ARG A 350 15.71 8.76 -36.83
N PRO A 351 16.98 8.54 -36.45
CA PRO A 351 17.35 7.39 -35.63
C PRO A 351 16.69 7.44 -34.25
N THR A 352 16.34 6.28 -33.72
CA THR A 352 15.66 6.19 -32.41
C THR A 352 16.60 6.01 -31.23
N VAL A 353 16.17 6.49 -30.07
CA VAL A 353 16.81 6.27 -28.79
C VAL A 353 15.80 5.68 -27.81
N GLY A 354 15.94 4.40 -27.49
CA GLY A 354 15.09 3.72 -26.50
C GLY A 354 15.45 4.12 -25.07
N MET A 355 14.46 4.49 -24.26
CA MET A 355 14.62 4.74 -22.83
C MET A 355 13.52 4.04 -22.03
N GLN A 356 13.91 3.42 -20.92
CA GLN A 356 12.96 2.75 -20.02
C GLN A 356 11.91 3.72 -19.46
N ARG A 357 10.64 3.28 -19.41
CA ARG A 357 9.56 4.01 -18.73
C ARG A 357 9.49 3.65 -17.24
N ALA A 358 10.63 3.68 -16.56
CA ALA A 358 10.77 3.33 -15.15
C ALA A 358 11.85 4.18 -14.47
N LEU A 359 11.81 4.23 -13.13
CA LEU A 359 12.77 4.96 -12.30
C LEU A 359 12.92 6.42 -12.76
N TYR A 360 14.15 6.87 -13.06
CA TYR A 360 14.45 8.21 -13.58
C TYR A 360 13.74 8.53 -14.90
N GLY A 361 13.35 7.51 -15.68
CA GLY A 361 12.64 7.70 -16.95
C GLY A 361 11.25 8.30 -16.75
N LEU A 362 10.56 7.98 -15.65
CA LEU A 362 9.26 8.58 -15.31
C LEU A 362 9.40 10.01 -14.78
N GLN A 363 10.54 10.34 -14.16
CA GLN A 363 10.83 11.65 -13.61
C GLN A 363 11.28 12.65 -14.69
N ASN A 364 12.20 12.23 -15.57
CA ASN A 364 12.92 13.12 -16.48
C ASN A 364 12.60 12.85 -17.96
N ALA A 365 11.45 12.22 -18.26
CA ALA A 365 11.05 11.93 -19.65
C ALA A 365 10.99 13.20 -20.51
N VAL A 366 10.45 14.30 -19.98
CA VAL A 366 10.31 15.57 -20.72
C VAL A 366 11.70 16.09 -21.10
N LEU A 367 12.64 16.15 -20.16
CA LEU A 367 14.03 16.51 -20.43
C LEU A 367 14.62 15.67 -21.57
N TRP A 368 14.59 14.34 -21.46
CA TRP A 368 15.28 13.49 -22.43
C TRP A 368 14.60 13.46 -23.81
N ALA A 369 13.26 13.53 -23.86
CA ALA A 369 12.53 13.59 -25.11
C ALA A 369 12.90 14.85 -25.91
N HIS A 370 12.87 16.02 -25.26
CA HIS A 370 13.24 17.30 -25.90
C HIS A 370 14.73 17.39 -26.23
N PHE A 371 15.60 16.78 -25.41
CA PHE A 371 17.04 16.70 -25.69
C PHE A 371 17.32 15.90 -26.98
N PHE A 372 16.83 14.67 -27.08
CA PHE A 372 17.04 13.84 -28.28
C PHE A 372 16.31 14.41 -29.50
N ASP A 373 15.13 14.98 -29.31
CA ASP A 373 14.40 15.65 -30.39
C ASP A 373 15.18 16.85 -30.95
N SER A 374 15.83 17.65 -30.12
CA SER A 374 16.65 18.77 -30.58
C SER A 374 17.92 18.35 -31.32
N LEU A 375 18.37 17.10 -31.12
CA LEU A 375 19.57 16.55 -31.75
C LEU A 375 19.30 15.79 -33.06
N GLY A 376 18.03 15.68 -33.48
CA GLY A 376 17.66 14.93 -34.69
C GLY A 376 17.32 13.46 -34.43
N PHE A 377 17.17 13.03 -33.18
CA PHE A 377 16.77 11.66 -32.80
C PHE A 377 15.31 11.62 -32.33
N ARG A 378 14.68 10.44 -32.36
CA ARG A 378 13.35 10.25 -31.76
C ARG A 378 13.46 9.39 -30.50
N LEU A 379 12.97 9.87 -29.36
CA LEU A 379 12.91 9.07 -28.15
C LEU A 379 11.83 7.99 -28.29
N VAL A 380 12.13 6.75 -27.91
CA VAL A 380 11.17 5.65 -27.86
C VAL A 380 11.03 5.18 -26.42
N LEU A 381 9.82 5.22 -25.88
CA LEU A 381 9.49 4.65 -24.58
C LEU A 381 8.79 3.29 -24.77
N THR A 382 8.96 2.40 -23.81
CA THR A 382 8.09 1.22 -23.68
C THR A 382 6.64 1.62 -23.41
N PRO A 383 5.66 0.73 -23.67
CA PRO A 383 4.30 0.93 -23.21
C PRO A 383 4.25 1.00 -21.66
N PRO A 384 3.12 1.46 -21.08
CA PRO A 384 2.91 1.40 -19.64
C PRO A 384 3.19 -0.01 -19.09
N THR A 385 3.71 -0.07 -17.87
CA THR A 385 4.07 -1.32 -17.21
C THR A 385 2.87 -2.28 -17.20
N ASN A 386 3.12 -3.48 -17.70
CA ASN A 386 2.11 -4.53 -17.82
C ASN A 386 2.64 -5.85 -17.25
N THR A 387 1.79 -6.86 -17.23
CA THR A 387 2.13 -8.19 -16.69
C THR A 387 3.35 -8.80 -17.39
N HIS A 388 3.50 -8.59 -18.69
CA HIS A 388 4.67 -9.08 -19.42
C HIS A 388 5.95 -8.39 -18.96
N ILE A 389 6.00 -7.06 -19.00
CA ILE A 389 7.16 -6.24 -18.58
C ILE A 389 7.54 -6.57 -17.13
N SER A 390 6.57 -6.61 -16.22
CA SER A 390 6.81 -6.96 -14.83
C SER A 390 7.42 -8.35 -14.68
N LYS A 391 6.85 -9.36 -15.36
CA LYS A 391 7.30 -10.75 -15.25
C LYS A 391 8.73 -10.92 -15.76
N ILE A 392 8.99 -10.44 -16.98
CA ILE A 392 10.33 -10.57 -17.57
C ILE A 392 11.38 -9.76 -16.78
N GLY A 393 10.98 -8.67 -16.13
CA GLY A 393 11.82 -7.91 -15.22
C GLY A 393 12.23 -8.71 -13.99
N ILE A 394 11.26 -9.32 -13.30
CA ILE A 394 11.50 -10.21 -12.15
C ILE A 394 12.42 -11.38 -12.54
N GLU A 395 12.14 -12.05 -13.67
CA GLU A 395 12.94 -13.19 -14.16
C GLU A 395 14.39 -12.83 -14.54
N THR A 396 14.66 -11.54 -14.77
CA THR A 396 15.99 -11.05 -15.19
C THR A 396 16.85 -10.61 -14.00
N MET A 397 16.25 -10.41 -12.82
CA MET A 397 17.00 -9.93 -11.66
C MET A 397 17.99 -10.97 -11.15
N LEU A 398 19.25 -10.54 -10.96
CA LEU A 398 20.31 -11.36 -10.36
C LEU A 398 20.36 -11.26 -8.83
N SER A 399 19.64 -10.30 -8.25
CA SER A 399 19.61 -10.02 -6.82
C SER A 399 18.24 -9.49 -6.40
N GLU A 400 17.86 -9.71 -5.14
CA GLU A 400 16.62 -9.16 -4.59
C GLU A 400 16.72 -7.64 -4.41
N THR A 401 15.70 -6.93 -4.89
CA THR A 401 15.61 -5.45 -4.88
C THR A 401 14.15 -5.02 -4.78
N CYS A 402 13.90 -3.71 -4.64
CA CYS A 402 12.53 -3.20 -4.65
C CYS A 402 11.86 -3.36 -6.02
N TYR A 403 10.54 -3.53 -6.03
CA TYR A 403 9.75 -3.81 -7.24
C TYR A 403 10.01 -2.85 -8.43
N PRO A 404 10.17 -1.51 -8.24
CA PRO A 404 10.45 -0.60 -9.34
C PRO A 404 11.75 -0.90 -10.10
N VAL A 405 12.77 -1.42 -9.41
CA VAL A 405 14.04 -1.80 -10.03
C VAL A 405 13.86 -3.07 -10.88
N LYS A 406 13.08 -4.04 -10.37
CA LYS A 406 12.71 -5.23 -11.14
C LYS A 406 11.96 -4.86 -12.41
N VAL A 407 11.00 -3.94 -12.30
CA VAL A 407 10.24 -3.42 -13.46
C VAL A 407 11.15 -2.70 -14.46
N SER A 408 12.13 -1.93 -13.98
CA SER A 408 13.16 -1.30 -14.81
C SER A 408 13.88 -2.29 -15.72
N HIS A 409 14.27 -3.46 -15.20
CA HIS A 409 14.88 -4.53 -15.99
C HIS A 409 13.95 -5.02 -17.11
N GLY A 410 12.65 -5.13 -16.80
CA GLY A 410 11.65 -5.51 -17.78
C GLY A 410 11.52 -4.52 -18.93
N HIS A 411 11.52 -3.22 -18.63
CA HIS A 411 11.47 -2.18 -19.66
C HIS A 411 12.71 -2.18 -20.56
N VAL A 412 13.90 -2.34 -19.99
CA VAL A 412 15.14 -2.41 -20.80
C VAL A 412 15.15 -3.66 -21.67
N LYS A 413 14.71 -4.81 -21.13
CA LYS A 413 14.58 -6.05 -21.90
C LYS A 413 13.60 -5.91 -23.06
N GLU A 414 12.50 -5.20 -22.86
CA GLU A 414 11.51 -4.91 -23.92
C GLU A 414 12.11 -4.04 -25.04
N LEU A 415 12.99 -3.08 -24.72
CA LEU A 415 13.66 -2.21 -25.70
C LEU A 415 14.85 -2.86 -26.39
N MET A 416 15.42 -3.91 -25.80
CA MET A 416 16.66 -4.54 -26.25
C MET A 416 16.57 -4.99 -27.72
N GLY A 417 17.43 -4.43 -28.58
CA GLY A 417 17.45 -4.74 -30.01
C GLY A 417 16.32 -4.13 -30.83
N LYS A 418 15.45 -3.31 -30.23
CA LYS A 418 14.28 -2.70 -30.89
C LYS A 418 14.44 -1.21 -31.20
N THR A 419 15.57 -0.62 -30.85
CA THR A 419 15.88 0.81 -31.11
C THR A 419 17.33 0.96 -31.56
N ARG A 420 17.65 2.05 -32.27
CA ARG A 420 19.01 2.26 -32.78
C ARG A 420 20.03 2.42 -31.65
N TYR A 421 19.65 3.17 -30.61
CA TYR A 421 20.44 3.29 -29.39
C TYR A 421 19.58 3.01 -28.16
N LEU A 422 20.17 2.46 -27.12
CA LEU A 422 19.56 2.36 -25.79
C LEU A 422 20.17 3.40 -24.85
N PHE A 423 19.36 4.30 -24.32
CA PHE A 423 19.77 5.29 -23.33
C PHE A 423 19.56 4.77 -21.90
N ILE A 424 20.68 4.45 -21.25
CA ILE A 424 20.74 3.88 -19.90
C ILE A 424 21.75 4.70 -19.08
N PRO A 425 21.42 5.95 -18.71
CA PRO A 425 22.30 6.81 -17.96
C PRO A 425 22.51 6.34 -16.52
N THR A 426 23.63 6.75 -15.93
CA THR A 426 23.89 6.67 -14.49
C THR A 426 23.57 8.02 -13.89
N MET A 427 22.35 8.15 -13.36
CA MET A 427 21.88 9.38 -12.72
C MET A 427 22.39 9.44 -11.27
N ILE A 428 23.17 10.46 -10.91
CA ILE A 428 23.80 10.57 -9.59
C ILE A 428 22.98 11.42 -8.62
N ASP A 429 22.60 12.63 -9.06
CA ASP A 429 21.89 13.60 -8.25
C ASP A 429 20.77 14.29 -9.04
N MET A 430 20.04 15.15 -8.35
CA MET A 430 18.97 15.97 -8.89
C MET A 430 19.08 17.41 -8.36
N PRO A 431 18.49 18.39 -9.07
CA PRO A 431 18.42 19.76 -8.58
C PRO A 431 17.76 19.84 -7.21
N THR A 432 18.26 20.74 -6.38
CA THR A 432 17.76 21.02 -5.02
C THR A 432 17.40 22.50 -4.88
N PRO A 433 16.47 22.86 -3.98
CA PRO A 433 16.12 24.27 -3.73
C PRO A 433 17.32 25.12 -3.27
N GLU A 434 18.21 24.53 -2.46
CA GLU A 434 19.44 25.15 -1.99
C GLU A 434 20.67 24.37 -2.46
N ASP A 435 21.74 25.07 -2.83
CA ASP A 435 23.01 24.45 -3.26
C ASP A 435 23.69 23.63 -2.16
N SER A 436 23.42 23.95 -0.90
CA SER A 436 23.97 23.28 0.29
C SER A 436 23.43 21.85 0.47
N GLU A 437 22.24 21.55 -0.06
CA GLU A 437 21.60 20.24 0.05
C GLU A 437 22.33 19.15 -0.74
N LYS A 438 22.16 17.88 -0.37
CA LYS A 438 22.86 16.78 -1.06
C LYS A 438 22.23 16.42 -2.40
N GLY A 439 20.91 16.24 -2.47
CA GLY A 439 20.21 15.97 -3.73
C GLY A 439 20.52 14.61 -4.38
N SER A 440 21.13 13.65 -3.68
CA SER A 440 21.51 12.38 -4.29
C SER A 440 20.30 11.50 -4.62
N LEU A 441 20.36 10.74 -5.71
CA LEU A 441 19.37 9.71 -5.99
C LEU A 441 19.64 8.47 -5.14
N CYS A 442 18.66 7.55 -5.07
CA CYS A 442 18.86 6.34 -4.29
C CYS A 442 19.91 5.43 -4.98
N PRO A 443 20.74 4.69 -4.22
CA PRO A 443 21.80 3.86 -4.79
C PRO A 443 21.30 2.85 -5.82
N MET A 444 20.08 2.33 -5.67
CA MET A 444 19.47 1.40 -6.63
C MET A 444 19.15 2.08 -7.97
N VAL A 445 18.70 3.34 -7.95
CA VAL A 445 18.44 4.11 -9.17
C VAL A 445 19.76 4.44 -9.88
N SER A 446 20.78 4.88 -9.14
CA SER A 446 22.10 5.20 -9.70
C SER A 446 22.80 3.95 -10.23
N ALA A 447 22.74 2.82 -9.52
CA ALA A 447 23.36 1.56 -9.93
C ALA A 447 22.57 0.79 -11.01
N ASN A 448 21.32 1.18 -11.28
CA ASN A 448 20.43 0.49 -12.24
C ASN A 448 21.10 0.32 -13.62
N SER A 449 21.86 1.33 -14.07
CA SER A 449 22.56 1.28 -15.36
C SER A 449 23.56 0.12 -15.44
N HIS A 450 24.24 -0.20 -14.33
CA HIS A 450 25.19 -1.28 -14.23
C HIS A 450 24.48 -2.63 -14.06
N MET A 451 23.50 -2.67 -13.16
CA MET A 451 22.73 -3.88 -12.84
C MET A 451 22.04 -4.45 -14.08
N VAL A 452 21.33 -3.61 -14.83
CA VAL A 452 20.57 -4.05 -16.00
C VAL A 452 21.47 -4.49 -17.14
N ARG A 453 22.62 -3.81 -17.32
CA ARG A 453 23.59 -4.15 -18.37
C ARG A 453 24.22 -5.52 -18.16
N ILE A 454 24.59 -5.83 -16.91
CA ILE A 454 25.18 -7.11 -16.56
C ILE A 454 24.11 -8.22 -16.66
N ALA A 455 22.92 -7.97 -16.12
CA ALA A 455 21.84 -8.96 -16.11
C ALA A 455 21.36 -9.35 -17.53
N LEU A 456 21.33 -8.40 -18.47
CA LEU A 456 20.87 -8.64 -19.84
C LEU A 456 21.99 -8.87 -20.86
N GLY A 457 23.26 -8.75 -20.47
CA GLY A 457 24.39 -8.89 -21.41
C GLY A 457 24.34 -7.86 -22.55
N LEU A 458 23.97 -6.61 -22.25
CA LEU A 458 23.71 -5.60 -23.28
C LEU A 458 24.98 -5.23 -24.07
N ASP A 459 24.85 -5.19 -25.40
CA ASP A 459 25.94 -4.80 -26.30
C ASP A 459 26.38 -3.34 -26.08
N SER A 460 27.65 -3.15 -25.74
CA SER A 460 28.20 -1.81 -25.47
C SER A 460 28.21 -0.91 -26.71
N SER A 461 28.14 -1.46 -27.93
CA SER A 461 28.15 -0.69 -29.17
C SER A 461 26.87 0.14 -29.37
N SER A 462 25.72 -0.32 -28.87
CA SER A 462 24.40 0.31 -29.06
C SER A 462 23.89 1.11 -27.84
N ILE A 463 24.64 1.15 -26.74
CA ILE A 463 24.19 1.80 -25.48
C ILE A 463 24.78 3.21 -25.29
N LEU A 464 23.94 4.20 -25.05
CA LEU A 464 24.30 5.51 -24.53
C LEU A 464 24.20 5.46 -22.99
N LYS A 465 25.33 5.51 -22.30
CA LYS A 465 25.43 5.32 -20.84
C LYS A 465 26.21 6.44 -20.13
N PRO A 466 25.82 7.71 -20.30
CA PRO A 466 26.54 8.79 -19.64
C PRO A 466 26.33 8.74 -18.12
N VAL A 467 27.34 9.16 -17.36
CA VAL A 467 27.19 9.57 -15.97
C VAL A 467 26.69 11.00 -15.96
N ILE A 468 25.64 11.28 -15.18
CA ILE A 468 24.94 12.57 -15.18
C ILE A 468 24.76 13.08 -13.76
N HIS A 469 25.20 14.31 -13.54
CA HIS A 469 24.94 15.11 -12.34
C HIS A 469 24.01 16.27 -12.70
N LEU A 470 22.70 16.09 -12.54
CA LEU A 470 21.70 17.12 -12.87
C LEU A 470 21.76 18.32 -11.93
N LYS A 471 22.44 18.21 -10.79
CA LYS A 471 22.65 19.33 -9.89
C LYS A 471 23.66 20.35 -10.42
N TYR A 472 24.54 19.95 -11.34
CA TYR A 472 25.46 20.90 -11.97
C TYR A 472 24.73 22.01 -12.71
N ASP A 473 25.38 23.17 -12.79
CA ASP A 473 24.93 24.24 -13.65
C ASP A 473 24.91 23.78 -15.13
N ALA A 474 24.12 24.47 -15.95
CA ALA A 474 23.88 24.06 -17.34
C ALA A 474 25.17 24.00 -18.19
N ASP A 475 26.19 24.81 -17.89
CA ASP A 475 27.45 24.80 -18.61
C ASP A 475 28.26 23.55 -18.28
N THR A 476 28.41 23.25 -16.99
CA THR A 476 29.13 22.07 -16.51
C THR A 476 28.43 20.77 -16.95
N LEU A 477 27.10 20.70 -16.84
CA LEU A 477 26.31 19.56 -17.34
C LEU A 477 26.47 19.38 -18.85
N THR A 478 26.52 20.47 -19.62
CA THR A 478 26.75 20.41 -21.06
C THR A 478 28.10 19.79 -21.39
N LEU A 479 29.17 20.18 -20.68
CA LEU A 479 30.50 19.62 -20.89
C LEU A 479 30.51 18.11 -20.57
N GLU A 480 29.96 17.71 -19.42
CA GLU A 480 29.86 16.31 -18.99
C GLU A 480 29.14 15.44 -20.03
N ILE A 481 27.99 15.90 -20.53
CA ILE A 481 27.20 15.14 -21.52
C ILE A 481 27.90 15.14 -22.89
N ALA A 482 28.45 16.26 -23.32
CA ALA A 482 29.08 16.38 -24.63
C ALA A 482 30.31 15.46 -24.76
N ASP A 483 31.13 15.38 -23.71
CA ASP A 483 32.32 14.52 -23.70
C ASP A 483 31.98 13.02 -23.80
N GLN A 484 30.81 12.62 -23.29
CA GLN A 484 30.38 11.23 -23.28
C GLN A 484 29.56 10.83 -24.51
N LEU A 485 28.85 11.77 -25.15
CA LEU A 485 27.88 11.45 -26.22
C LEU A 485 28.29 11.90 -27.63
N THR A 486 29.15 12.92 -27.78
CA THR A 486 29.47 13.50 -29.11
C THR A 486 29.93 12.46 -30.13
N ALA A 487 30.88 11.60 -29.75
CA ALA A 487 31.46 10.61 -30.66
C ALA A 487 30.42 9.56 -31.12
N LYS A 488 29.52 9.16 -30.22
CA LYS A 488 28.56 8.09 -30.47
C LYS A 488 27.31 8.55 -31.22
N LEU A 489 26.87 9.77 -30.95
CA LEU A 489 25.74 10.38 -31.66
C LEU A 489 26.15 11.05 -32.98
N GLY A 490 27.44 11.33 -33.19
CA GLY A 490 27.90 12.09 -34.35
C GLY A 490 27.47 13.55 -34.30
N VAL A 491 27.27 14.11 -33.11
CA VAL A 491 26.76 15.47 -32.91
C VAL A 491 27.78 16.36 -32.20
N GLY A 492 28.09 17.51 -32.80
CA GLY A 492 29.04 18.46 -32.25
C GLY A 492 28.59 19.12 -30.93
N ARG A 493 29.56 19.46 -30.07
CA ARG A 493 29.34 20.03 -28.73
C ARG A 493 28.38 21.22 -28.72
N GLY A 494 28.46 22.11 -29.72
CA GLY A 494 27.58 23.28 -29.82
C GLY A 494 26.09 22.94 -30.02
N LYS A 495 25.77 21.84 -30.71
CA LYS A 495 24.38 21.34 -30.83
C LYS A 495 23.92 20.70 -29.52
N ILE A 496 24.78 19.93 -28.84
CA ILE A 496 24.50 19.36 -27.52
C ILE A 496 24.19 20.46 -26.51
N ARG A 497 25.00 21.52 -26.45
CA ARG A 497 24.73 22.70 -25.62
C ARG A 497 23.33 23.24 -25.84
N LYS A 498 22.99 23.58 -27.09
CA LYS A 498 21.65 24.11 -27.42
C LYS A 498 20.53 23.15 -27.02
N ALA A 499 20.72 21.85 -27.24
CA ALA A 499 19.74 20.84 -26.87
C ALA A 499 19.55 20.71 -25.35
N ILE A 500 20.62 20.77 -24.55
CA ILE A 500 20.54 20.71 -23.08
C ILE A 500 19.81 21.92 -22.52
N TYR A 501 20.16 23.14 -22.94
CA TYR A 501 19.47 24.36 -22.50
C TYR A 501 17.98 24.32 -22.84
N TYR A 502 17.64 23.96 -24.07
CA TYR A 502 16.25 23.82 -24.49
C TYR A 502 15.52 22.76 -23.67
N ALA A 503 16.11 21.58 -23.49
CA ALA A 503 15.51 20.49 -22.75
C ALA A 503 15.28 20.83 -21.26
N LEU A 504 16.25 21.49 -20.61
CA LEU A 504 16.12 21.97 -19.22
C LEU A 504 14.98 22.99 -19.09
N GLU A 505 14.88 23.93 -20.04
CA GLU A 505 13.79 24.89 -20.07
C GLU A 505 12.42 24.20 -20.22
N ARG A 506 12.31 23.19 -21.09
CA ARG A 506 11.07 22.42 -21.28
C ARG A 506 10.69 21.62 -20.03
N GLN A 507 11.67 21.04 -19.34
CA GLN A 507 11.45 20.37 -18.05
C GLN A 507 10.95 21.37 -16.99
N GLU A 508 11.52 22.57 -16.92
CA GLU A 508 11.09 23.61 -15.98
C GLU A 508 9.70 24.17 -16.30
N GLN A 509 9.36 24.32 -17.58
CA GLN A 509 8.00 24.69 -17.99
C GLN A 509 6.98 23.62 -17.58
N PHE A 510 7.32 22.33 -17.70
CA PHE A 510 6.49 21.23 -17.21
C PHE A 510 6.27 21.30 -15.69
N ASN A 511 7.34 21.49 -14.90
CA ASN A 511 7.25 21.63 -13.45
C ASN A 511 6.37 22.84 -13.05
N ARG A 512 6.57 24.00 -13.69
CA ARG A 512 5.74 25.20 -13.46
C ARG A 512 4.27 25.00 -13.82
N ALA A 513 3.97 24.21 -14.86
CA ALA A 513 2.59 23.88 -15.22
C ALA A 513 1.91 23.02 -14.14
N LEU A 514 2.63 22.05 -13.56
CA LEU A 514 2.15 21.27 -12.42
C LEU A 514 1.90 22.16 -11.20
N HIS A 515 2.86 23.01 -10.82
CA HIS A 515 2.72 23.93 -9.68
C HIS A 515 1.56 24.91 -9.87
N LYS A 516 1.39 25.45 -11.09
CA LYS A 516 0.26 26.33 -11.42
C LYS A 516 -1.07 25.60 -11.23
N LYS A 517 -1.21 24.39 -11.77
CA LYS A 517 -2.42 23.60 -11.60
C LYS A 517 -2.67 23.22 -10.15
N GLY A 518 -1.61 22.94 -9.39
CA GLY A 518 -1.69 22.64 -7.96
C GLY A 518 -2.19 23.82 -7.15
N LYS A 519 -1.65 25.02 -7.43
CA LYS A 519 -2.12 26.26 -6.83
C LYS A 519 -3.60 26.51 -7.11
N GLU A 520 -4.05 26.32 -8.35
CA GLU A 520 -5.48 26.40 -8.69
C GLU A 520 -6.32 25.42 -7.85
N ILE A 521 -5.89 24.16 -7.73
CA ILE A 521 -6.60 23.14 -6.93
C ILE A 521 -6.68 23.54 -5.46
N LEU A 522 -5.58 24.03 -4.88
CA LEU A 522 -5.51 24.42 -3.48
C LEU A 522 -6.32 25.69 -3.18
N GLU A 523 -6.35 26.67 -4.09
CA GLU A 523 -7.13 27.91 -3.94
C GLU A 523 -8.65 27.67 -3.94
N TYR A 524 -9.13 26.71 -4.74
CA TYR A 524 -10.56 26.35 -4.80
C TYR A 524 -10.95 25.21 -3.85
N HIS A 525 -10.02 24.72 -3.03
CA HIS A 525 -10.28 23.65 -2.08
C HIS A 525 -11.11 24.18 -0.90
N ASN A 526 -12.24 23.53 -0.61
CA ASN A 526 -13.07 23.86 0.54
C ASN A 526 -12.36 23.36 1.83
N PRO A 527 -12.05 24.23 2.81
CA PRO A 527 -11.42 23.83 4.08
C PRO A 527 -12.22 22.79 4.89
N ASP A 528 -13.54 22.69 4.68
CA ASP A 528 -14.38 21.69 5.33
C ASP A 528 -14.28 20.29 4.70
N ASP A 529 -13.74 20.19 3.48
CA ASP A 529 -13.49 18.93 2.80
C ASP A 529 -12.06 18.47 3.09
N PRO A 530 -11.82 17.17 3.35
CA PRO A 530 -10.46 16.68 3.49
C PRO A 530 -9.73 16.61 2.13
N LEU A 531 -8.45 17.02 2.12
CA LEU A 531 -7.53 16.81 0.99
C LEU A 531 -6.42 15.84 1.39
N VAL A 532 -6.25 14.75 0.63
CA VAL A 532 -5.11 13.87 0.81
C VAL A 532 -3.97 14.30 -0.10
N VAL A 533 -2.82 14.64 0.47
CA VAL A 533 -1.59 14.89 -0.30
C VAL A 533 -0.80 13.60 -0.37
N VAL A 534 -0.56 13.12 -1.60
CA VAL A 534 0.12 11.85 -1.84
C VAL A 534 1.59 12.10 -2.12
N THR A 535 2.45 11.67 -1.19
CA THR A 535 3.91 11.73 -1.31
C THR A 535 4.47 10.37 -1.72
N GLY A 536 5.61 10.37 -2.39
CA GLY A 536 6.26 9.14 -2.83
C GLY A 536 7.25 9.43 -3.93
N ARG A 537 7.96 8.39 -4.35
CA ARG A 537 8.93 8.54 -5.45
C ARG A 537 8.17 8.60 -6.77
N PRO A 538 8.58 9.44 -7.75
CA PRO A 538 7.85 9.58 -9.02
C PRO A 538 7.62 8.25 -9.75
N TYR A 539 8.58 7.33 -9.66
CA TYR A 539 8.46 6.01 -10.26
C TYR A 539 7.48 5.06 -9.54
N ASN A 540 7.09 5.37 -8.30
CA ASN A 540 5.96 4.72 -7.64
C ASN A 540 4.68 5.47 -7.98
N LEU A 541 4.67 6.81 -7.87
CA LEU A 541 3.46 7.63 -8.00
C LEU A 541 2.85 7.61 -9.39
N TYR A 542 3.64 7.51 -10.46
CA TYR A 542 3.16 7.69 -11.84
C TYR A 542 3.24 6.44 -12.71
N ASP A 543 3.55 5.29 -12.11
CA ASP A 543 3.38 3.98 -12.74
C ASP A 543 2.11 3.32 -12.18
N GLU A 544 1.07 3.24 -13.02
CA GLU A 544 -0.24 2.72 -12.62
C GLU A 544 -0.22 1.26 -12.16
N ARG A 545 0.77 0.47 -12.59
CA ARG A 545 0.92 -0.91 -12.10
C ARG A 545 1.51 -0.91 -10.71
N LEU A 546 2.55 -0.11 -10.47
CA LEU A 546 3.26 -0.05 -9.19
C LEU A 546 2.41 0.59 -8.10
N ASN A 547 1.58 1.60 -8.42
CA ASN A 547 0.68 2.23 -7.44
C ASN A 547 -0.73 1.62 -7.40
N LEU A 548 -0.99 0.57 -8.18
CA LEU A 548 -2.31 -0.08 -8.26
C LEU A 548 -3.46 0.89 -8.61
N ARG A 549 -3.18 1.91 -9.43
CA ARG A 549 -4.09 3.02 -9.79
C ARG A 549 -4.61 3.80 -8.58
N LEU A 550 -3.71 4.13 -7.66
CA LEU A 550 -4.01 4.84 -6.41
C LEU A 550 -4.93 6.06 -6.58
N GLY A 551 -4.62 6.97 -7.51
CA GLY A 551 -5.42 8.17 -7.76
C GLY A 551 -6.88 7.87 -8.12
N ARG A 552 -7.09 6.96 -9.07
CA ARG A 552 -8.42 6.50 -9.48
C ARG A 552 -9.19 5.85 -8.33
N ASN A 553 -8.51 5.07 -7.50
CA ASN A 553 -9.12 4.37 -6.37
C ASN A 553 -9.55 5.35 -5.28
N LEU A 554 -8.71 6.33 -4.92
CA LEU A 554 -9.04 7.40 -3.97
C LEU A 554 -10.23 8.24 -4.48
N ALA A 555 -10.18 8.67 -5.74
CA ALA A 555 -11.28 9.42 -6.36
C ALA A 555 -12.61 8.63 -6.33
N LYS A 556 -12.55 7.31 -6.56
CA LYS A 556 -13.71 6.40 -6.54
C LYS A 556 -14.34 6.27 -5.16
N ILE A 557 -13.55 6.27 -4.08
CA ILE A 557 -14.06 6.25 -2.70
C ILE A 557 -14.40 7.63 -2.16
N GLY A 558 -14.35 8.68 -3.00
CA GLY A 558 -14.75 10.04 -2.64
C GLY A 558 -13.65 10.86 -1.95
N VAL A 559 -12.39 10.44 -2.04
CA VAL A 559 -11.23 11.16 -1.48
C VAL A 559 -10.53 11.96 -2.59
N ALA A 560 -10.36 13.26 -2.39
CA ALA A 560 -9.54 14.10 -3.26
C ALA A 560 -8.07 13.87 -2.92
N ALA A 561 -7.26 13.48 -3.92
CA ALA A 561 -5.89 13.05 -3.72
C ALA A 561 -4.92 13.82 -4.63
N LEU A 562 -4.14 14.75 -4.08
CA LEU A 562 -3.22 15.62 -4.80
C LEU A 562 -1.78 15.05 -4.76
N PRO A 563 -1.17 14.70 -5.91
CA PRO A 563 0.23 14.27 -5.94
C PRO A 563 1.19 15.39 -5.52
N MET A 564 2.29 15.05 -4.84
CA MET A 564 3.26 16.02 -4.33
C MET A 564 3.92 16.91 -5.40
N ASP A 565 3.98 16.52 -6.67
CA ASP A 565 4.56 17.33 -7.75
C ASP A 565 3.70 18.52 -8.18
N PHE A 566 2.48 18.64 -7.64
CA PHE A 566 1.65 19.84 -7.79
C PHE A 566 1.99 20.93 -6.78
N ILE A 567 2.74 20.61 -5.73
CA ILE A 567 3.00 21.52 -4.61
C ILE A 567 4.45 21.98 -4.68
N ASP A 568 4.64 23.29 -4.85
CA ASP A 568 5.95 23.90 -4.72
C ASP A 568 6.33 24.01 -3.24
N VAL A 569 7.19 23.10 -2.79
CA VAL A 569 7.69 23.04 -1.41
C VAL A 569 9.12 23.56 -1.27
N SER A 570 9.66 24.22 -2.30
CA SER A 570 11.04 24.72 -2.32
C SER A 570 11.34 25.70 -1.17
N SER A 571 10.34 26.45 -0.71
CA SER A 571 10.45 27.40 0.40
C SER A 571 10.26 26.78 1.79
N VAL A 572 9.83 25.52 1.90
CA VAL A 572 9.50 24.89 3.19
C VAL A 572 10.76 24.40 3.88
N ASP A 573 11.15 25.02 4.98
CA ASP A 573 12.41 24.72 5.68
C ASP A 573 12.60 23.23 6.07
N LEU A 574 13.84 22.72 5.89
CA LEU A 574 14.26 21.37 6.24
C LEU A 574 15.51 21.32 7.13
N TYR A 575 15.89 22.41 7.82
CA TYR A 575 17.07 22.43 8.69
C TYR A 575 17.05 21.40 9.83
N ASP A 576 15.87 20.92 10.26
CA ASP A 576 15.74 19.84 11.24
C ASP A 576 16.29 18.48 10.75
N PHE A 577 16.47 18.33 9.43
CA PHE A 577 17.01 17.13 8.79
C PHE A 577 18.25 17.45 7.95
N PRO A 578 19.32 18.02 8.53
CA PRO A 578 20.45 18.59 7.79
C PRO A 578 21.29 17.53 7.07
N SER A 579 21.11 16.25 7.44
CA SER A 579 21.78 15.09 6.84
C SER A 579 20.88 14.31 5.87
N MET A 580 19.75 14.87 5.44
CA MET A 580 18.90 14.20 4.45
C MET A 580 19.67 14.07 3.13
N TYR A 581 20.14 12.85 2.86
CA TYR A 581 21.02 12.56 1.74
C TYR A 581 20.28 12.52 0.40
N TRP A 582 19.03 12.04 0.40
CA TRP A 582 18.27 11.80 -0.82
C TRP A 582 17.44 13.02 -1.22
N GLY A 583 17.58 13.50 -2.46
CA GLY A 583 16.83 14.65 -2.98
C GLY A 583 15.31 14.45 -2.94
N LEU A 584 14.83 13.31 -3.45
CA LEU A 584 13.40 12.94 -3.35
C LEU A 584 12.96 12.77 -1.89
N GLY A 585 13.84 12.31 -1.00
CA GLY A 585 13.55 12.20 0.43
C GLY A 585 13.32 13.57 1.06
N ALA A 586 14.18 14.55 0.75
CA ALA A 586 14.01 15.92 1.18
C ALA A 586 12.68 16.52 0.68
N GLN A 587 12.34 16.33 -0.59
CA GLN A 587 11.07 16.81 -1.16
C GLN A 587 9.85 16.16 -0.47
N ILE A 588 9.91 14.86 -0.16
CA ILE A 588 8.86 14.15 0.58
C ILE A 588 8.67 14.75 1.99
N LEU A 589 9.76 15.02 2.72
CA LEU A 589 9.68 15.60 4.07
C LEU A 589 9.21 17.06 4.06
N ARG A 590 9.66 17.87 3.10
CA ARG A 590 9.13 19.24 2.91
C ARG A 590 7.63 19.21 2.63
N THR A 591 7.17 18.25 1.80
CA THR A 591 5.74 18.04 1.57
C THR A 591 5.01 17.57 2.83
N ALA A 592 5.60 16.69 3.63
CA ALA A 592 5.01 16.29 4.91
C ALA A 592 4.84 17.48 5.87
N LYS A 593 5.84 18.37 5.97
CA LYS A 593 5.74 19.61 6.76
C LYS A 593 4.65 20.54 6.23
N PHE A 594 4.56 20.69 4.90
CA PHE A 594 3.48 21.45 4.27
C PHE A 594 2.10 20.89 4.65
N VAL A 595 1.94 19.57 4.61
CA VAL A 595 0.69 18.90 4.99
C VAL A 595 0.40 19.11 6.46
N GLU A 596 1.38 18.92 7.35
CA GLU A 596 1.23 19.08 8.79
C GLU A 596 0.64 20.46 9.15
N GLY A 597 1.17 21.52 8.55
CA GLY A 597 0.74 22.91 8.79
C GLY A 597 -0.66 23.31 8.30
N HIS A 598 -1.42 22.42 7.63
CA HIS A 598 -2.76 22.72 7.11
C HIS A 598 -3.84 21.80 7.67
N GLU A 599 -4.76 22.28 8.51
CA GLU A 599 -5.69 21.44 9.28
C GLU A 599 -6.49 20.41 8.47
N SER A 600 -6.99 20.76 7.28
CA SER A 600 -7.79 19.89 6.42
C SER A 600 -6.97 18.98 5.49
N TYR A 601 -5.63 19.05 5.54
CA TYR A 601 -4.74 18.27 4.68
C TYR A 601 -4.21 17.04 5.42
N PHE A 602 -4.27 15.89 4.76
CA PHE A 602 -3.87 14.60 5.32
C PHE A 602 -2.81 13.92 4.44
N GLY A 603 -1.85 13.23 5.03
CA GLY A 603 -0.70 12.69 4.30
C GLY A 603 -0.89 11.23 3.88
N LEU A 604 -0.63 10.88 2.63
CA LEU A 604 -0.48 9.48 2.21
C LEU A 604 0.90 9.29 1.58
N HIS A 605 1.77 8.51 2.22
CA HIS A 605 3.09 8.21 1.71
C HIS A 605 3.12 6.84 1.01
N LEU A 606 3.39 6.81 -0.28
CA LEU A 606 3.49 5.59 -1.09
C LEU A 606 4.95 5.12 -1.20
N THR A 607 5.21 3.91 -0.74
CA THR A 607 6.52 3.25 -0.85
C THR A 607 6.39 1.79 -1.30
N ASN A 608 7.53 1.11 -1.48
CA ASN A 608 7.61 -0.28 -1.91
C ASN A 608 8.45 -1.12 -0.96
N PHE A 609 8.06 -2.37 -0.77
CA PHE A 609 8.83 -3.36 -0.03
C PHE A 609 10.25 -3.46 -0.62
N GLY A 610 11.24 -3.56 0.26
CA GLY A 610 12.66 -3.54 -0.10
C GLY A 610 13.22 -2.15 -0.43
N CYS A 611 12.46 -1.06 -0.26
CA CYS A 611 12.98 0.30 -0.42
C CYS A 611 13.87 0.69 0.78
N GLY A 612 15.19 0.52 0.60
CA GLY A 612 16.16 0.86 1.64
C GLY A 612 16.13 2.34 2.05
N ALA A 613 16.06 3.27 1.11
CA ALA A 613 16.03 4.70 1.43
C ALA A 613 14.76 5.12 2.19
N ASP A 614 13.60 4.58 1.80
CA ASP A 614 12.34 4.93 2.46
C ASP A 614 12.25 4.32 3.87
N SER A 615 12.91 3.18 4.12
CA SER A 615 12.96 2.61 5.48
C SER A 615 13.54 3.58 6.52
N PHE A 616 14.43 4.50 6.11
CA PHE A 616 14.89 5.61 6.96
C PHE A 616 13.91 6.79 6.93
N LEU A 617 13.43 7.14 5.74
CA LEU A 617 12.55 8.29 5.51
C LEU A 617 11.25 8.20 6.30
N GLU A 618 10.64 7.01 6.38
CA GLU A 618 9.38 6.80 7.05
C GLU A 618 9.45 7.20 8.53
N HIS A 619 10.60 7.04 9.21
CA HIS A 619 10.74 7.48 10.60
C HIS A 619 10.64 9.00 10.74
N PHE A 620 11.25 9.74 9.80
CA PHE A 620 11.15 11.21 9.77
C PHE A 620 9.75 11.66 9.35
N TYR A 621 9.14 10.97 8.38
CA TYR A 621 7.76 11.25 7.97
C TYR A 621 6.79 11.11 9.14
N ARG A 622 6.86 10.01 9.89
CA ARG A 622 6.04 9.80 11.10
C ARG A 622 6.31 10.87 12.16
N HIS A 623 7.59 11.27 12.34
CA HIS A 623 7.96 12.32 13.28
C HIS A 623 7.34 13.68 12.93
N ILE A 624 7.34 14.05 11.64
CA ILE A 624 6.72 15.29 11.16
C ILE A 624 5.20 15.23 11.36
N MET A 625 4.55 14.15 10.93
CA MET A 625 3.09 14.08 10.99
C MET A 625 2.55 14.02 12.43
N GLY A 626 3.32 13.52 13.40
CA GLY A 626 2.92 13.50 14.81
C GLY A 626 1.59 12.81 15.04
N ASP A 627 0.65 13.50 15.69
CA ASP A 627 -0.70 13.01 15.99
C ASP A 627 -1.69 13.20 14.82
N LYS A 628 -1.27 13.88 13.74
CA LYS A 628 -2.12 14.10 12.57
C LYS A 628 -2.32 12.79 11.83
N ALA A 629 -3.52 12.54 11.30
CA ALA A 629 -3.77 11.31 10.56
C ALA A 629 -2.94 11.25 9.26
N TYR A 630 -2.25 10.13 9.05
CA TYR A 630 -1.54 9.81 7.82
C TYR A 630 -1.62 8.31 7.53
N LEU A 631 -1.34 7.93 6.28
CA LEU A 631 -1.19 6.54 5.87
C LEU A 631 0.16 6.34 5.17
N ILE A 632 0.96 5.40 5.63
CA ILE A 632 2.11 4.89 4.87
C ILE A 632 1.65 3.62 4.15
N LEU A 633 1.48 3.72 2.84
CA LEU A 633 1.08 2.60 1.99
C LEU A 633 2.32 1.98 1.36
N GLU A 634 2.78 0.87 1.91
CA GLU A 634 3.81 0.03 1.31
C GLU A 634 3.16 -1.02 0.40
N LEU A 635 3.61 -1.06 -0.86
CA LEU A 635 3.21 -2.05 -1.86
C LEU A 635 4.36 -3.03 -2.14
N ASP A 636 4.03 -4.16 -2.74
CA ASP A 636 5.00 -5.19 -3.14
C ASP A 636 4.78 -5.63 -4.59
N GLU A 637 5.38 -6.75 -4.99
CA GLU A 637 5.23 -7.33 -6.33
C GLU A 637 3.84 -7.89 -6.61
N HIS A 638 2.97 -8.02 -5.60
CA HIS A 638 1.63 -8.55 -5.78
C HIS A 638 0.69 -7.48 -6.33
N SER A 639 -0.08 -7.85 -7.35
CA SER A 639 -1.03 -6.95 -7.99
C SER A 639 -2.42 -6.92 -7.31
N ALA A 640 -2.52 -7.40 -6.07
CA ALA A 640 -3.79 -7.57 -5.37
C ALA A 640 -4.30 -6.25 -4.75
N VAL A 641 -5.20 -5.57 -5.47
CA VAL A 641 -5.81 -4.28 -5.07
C VAL A 641 -6.61 -4.34 -3.76
N ALA A 642 -7.24 -5.47 -3.45
CA ALA A 642 -8.17 -5.59 -2.32
C ALA A 642 -7.54 -5.21 -0.95
N GLY A 643 -6.26 -5.56 -0.76
CA GLY A 643 -5.51 -5.20 0.44
C GLY A 643 -5.31 -3.68 0.55
N ALA A 644 -4.81 -3.06 -0.54
CA ALA A 644 -4.64 -1.62 -0.62
C ALA A 644 -5.97 -0.87 -0.42
N MET A 645 -7.05 -1.31 -1.09
CA MET A 645 -8.38 -0.69 -0.95
C MET A 645 -8.91 -0.72 0.48
N THR A 646 -8.70 -1.82 1.21
CA THR A 646 -9.11 -1.92 2.61
C THR A 646 -8.39 -0.86 3.47
N ARG A 647 -7.09 -0.62 3.22
CA ARG A 647 -6.34 0.44 3.91
C ARG A 647 -6.81 1.84 3.50
N LEU A 648 -7.12 2.07 2.23
CA LEU A 648 -7.64 3.36 1.75
C LEU A 648 -9.03 3.68 2.33
N GLU A 649 -9.93 2.69 2.40
CA GLU A 649 -11.26 2.86 3.01
C GLU A 649 -11.18 3.10 4.52
N ALA A 650 -10.34 2.32 5.23
CA ALA A 650 -10.09 2.54 6.65
C ALA A 650 -9.50 3.94 6.90
N TYR A 651 -8.54 4.37 6.07
CA TYR A 651 -7.93 5.70 6.17
C TYR A 651 -8.91 6.83 5.88
N LYS A 652 -9.80 6.67 4.89
CA LYS A 652 -10.92 7.60 4.67
C LYS A 652 -11.76 7.76 5.94
N ASN A 653 -12.13 6.66 6.59
CA ASN A 653 -12.93 6.72 7.83
C ASN A 653 -12.16 7.43 8.95
N VAL A 654 -10.86 7.16 9.11
CA VAL A 654 -9.99 7.86 10.07
C VAL A 654 -9.95 9.37 9.82
N ILE A 655 -9.84 9.79 8.55
CA ILE A 655 -9.89 11.21 8.16
C ILE A 655 -11.24 11.83 8.55
N GLU A 656 -12.35 11.19 8.18
CA GLU A 656 -13.70 11.68 8.49
C GLU A 656 -13.91 11.82 10.00
N ASN A 657 -13.42 10.87 10.80
CA ASN A 657 -13.48 10.94 12.26
C ASN A 657 -12.59 12.06 12.83
N SER A 658 -11.42 12.27 12.25
CA SER A 658 -10.48 13.33 12.66
C SER A 658 -11.06 14.72 12.39
N MET A 659 -11.64 14.93 11.21
CA MET A 659 -12.34 16.17 10.84
C MET A 659 -13.51 16.47 11.79
N GLN A 660 -14.34 15.46 12.10
CA GLN A 660 -15.44 15.62 13.06
C GLN A 660 -14.96 15.97 14.47
N LYS A 661 -13.83 15.41 14.91
CA LYS A 661 -13.23 15.71 16.23
C LYS A 661 -12.75 17.16 16.28
N GLN A 662 -12.09 17.65 15.23
CA GLN A 662 -11.63 19.05 15.15
C GLN A 662 -12.82 20.02 15.21
N GLN A 663 -13.88 19.77 14.43
CA GLN A 663 -15.09 20.59 14.46
C GLN A 663 -15.74 20.62 15.85
N ARG A 664 -15.78 19.50 16.58
CA ARG A 664 -16.31 19.45 17.95
C ARG A 664 -15.43 20.18 18.97
N GLY A 665 -14.11 20.11 18.82
CA GLY A 665 -13.14 20.82 19.68
C GLY A 665 -13.26 22.35 19.53
N MET A 666 -13.37 22.85 18.31
CA MET A 666 -13.60 24.29 18.06
C MET A 666 -14.89 24.80 18.73
N VAL A 667 -15.95 23.99 18.74
CA VAL A 667 -17.23 24.36 19.39
C VAL A 667 -17.14 24.34 20.92
N SER A 668 -16.29 23.50 21.53
CA SER A 668 -16.07 23.55 22.98
C SER A 668 -15.25 24.77 23.40
N ASP A 669 -14.22 25.14 22.63
CA ASP A 669 -13.38 26.31 22.94
C ASP A 669 -14.14 27.63 22.77
N LEU A 670 -15.04 27.73 21.79
CA LEU A 670 -15.96 28.87 21.63
C LEU A 670 -16.97 29.01 22.78
N LYS A 671 -17.30 27.93 23.50
CA LYS A 671 -18.18 27.98 24.68
C LYS A 671 -17.47 28.37 25.97
N VAL A 672 -16.14 28.25 26.02
CA VAL A 672 -15.32 28.68 27.16
C VAL A 672 -14.84 30.13 27.00
N ALA A 673 -14.91 30.67 25.78
CA ALA A 673 -14.50 32.04 25.45
C ALA A 673 -15.65 33.08 25.45
N ASN A 674 -16.88 32.73 25.87
CA ASN A 674 -18.02 33.66 25.98
C ASN A 674 -18.42 33.92 27.43
#